data_AF-A0A8C7JY13-F1
#
_entry.id   AF-A0A8C7JY13-F1
#
_cell.length_a   1.000
_cell.length_b   1.000
_cell.length_c   1.000
_cell.angle_alpha   90.00
_cell.angle_beta   90.00
_cell.angle_gamma   90.00
#
_symmetry.space_group_name_H-M   'P 1'
#
loop_
_entity.id
_entity.type
_entity.pdbx_description
1 polymer ?
#
loop_
_entity_poly.entity_id
_entity_poly.type
_entity_poly.pdbx_seq_one_letter_code
_entity_poly.pdbx_strand_id
1 'polypeptide(L)'
;MPRCMSLSNVNMPCILLFRLVIIVLVHNGAPSSTLHTPDNSFVPPPTHAVTSPITTSMSRDTTSLIITQCLGLPPLYPHPTIPLSAHYALNIFYHAQKPAPLILCPQRSRRPVLIAFSRTLILLLLCSAGDVEVNPGPACPQAPSFVDFCVRKSLGFMHVNIRSLLPKFVLLTALAHSANPDVLAVSESWLRKATKNSEISIPNYNIFRQDRTAKGGGVAVYCRDSLQSNVILSRSIPKQFELLILKITLSRNKSLTVAACYRPPSAPSYALDTICELIAPHLASEFVLLGDLNWDMLNTPPVLQSKLDALNLTQIIKEPTRYNPNSVNKGTLIDVILTNWPSKYTSAVFNQDLSDHCLIACIRYGAAVKRPPLITVKRSLKHFCEQAFLIDLARVSWKDIDLIPSVEDAWSFFKSNFLTILDKHAPFKKCRTKNRYSPWFTPDLTALDQHKNILWRTAIASNSPRDMQLFREVRNQYTQSVRKAKASFFRQKFASCSSNSKKFWDTVKSMENKSTSSQLPTALRLGNTVTTDKSMIIENFNKHFSTAGHAFRLATSTSANSSAPPAAPRPSLSRFSFTQIQIADVLKELQNLDPYKSAGLDNLDPLFLKLSATIVATPITSLFNLSFISSEIPKDWKAAAVIPLFKGGDTLDPNCYRPISILPCLSKVFESQVNKQVTDHLESHRTFSAVQSGFRAGHGCTSATLKVLNDIITAIDKRQYCAAVFIDLAKAFDSVNHHILIGRLSSLGFSDDCLAWFTNYFADRVQCVKSEGMLSGPLAVSMGVPQGSILGLTLFSVYINDVALAAGDSLIHLYADDTILYTFGPSLDTVLSNLQTSFNAIQHSFRGLQLLLNASKTKCMLFNRSLPAPACPTSITTLDGSDLEYVDVYKYLGVWLDCKLSFQTHIKHLQSKIKSRVGFLFRNKASFTQAAKLSLVKLTILPILDFGDVIYKMASNTLLSKLDAVYHSAIRFVTKAPYTTHHCDLYALVGWPSLHIRRQTHWLQVIYKSMLGKAPPYLSSLVTMATPIRSTRSSRCISLIIPKANTSFGRLSFQYSAACDWNELQKSLKLETFISLTNFKHQLSEQLTDRCSCT
;
A
#
# COMPACT_ATOMS: atom_id res chain seq x y z
N MET A 1 62.22 10.10 14.82
CA MET A 1 63.54 10.75 14.93
C MET A 1 64.30 10.53 13.63
N PRO A 2 65.15 11.45 13.15
CA PRO A 2 65.25 12.89 13.44
C PRO A 2 65.30 13.77 12.15
N ARG A 3 64.80 15.04 12.17
CA ARG A 3 65.54 16.34 12.23
C ARG A 3 66.44 16.61 11.01
N CYS A 4 66.52 17.80 10.38
CA CYS A 4 66.39 19.17 10.88
C CYS A 4 66.29 20.21 9.72
N MET A 5 65.59 21.33 9.98
CA MET A 5 65.89 22.76 9.61
C MET A 5 66.07 23.19 8.12
N SER A 6 65.55 24.32 7.62
CA SER A 6 65.25 25.63 8.25
C SER A 6 64.25 26.52 7.44
N LEU A 7 63.41 27.24 8.21
CA LEU A 7 62.78 28.58 8.08
C LEU A 7 62.70 29.29 6.70
N SER A 8 61.53 29.83 6.32
CA SER A 8 61.03 31.10 6.88
C SER A 8 59.49 31.31 6.80
N ASN A 9 59.00 31.96 7.87
CA ASN A 9 57.69 32.49 8.29
C ASN A 9 56.90 33.35 7.26
N VAL A 10 55.61 33.74 7.34
CA VAL A 10 54.41 33.54 8.19
C VAL A 10 53.24 34.32 7.52
N ASN A 11 51.99 33.88 7.75
CA ASN A 11 50.67 34.55 7.67
C ASN A 11 49.81 34.58 6.38
N MET A 12 48.60 34.02 6.56
CA MET A 12 47.33 34.20 5.84
C MET A 12 46.71 35.61 6.05
N PRO A 13 45.53 35.98 5.48
CA PRO A 13 44.98 35.82 4.13
C PRO A 13 44.35 37.15 3.60
N CYS A 14 43.94 37.20 2.31
CA CYS A 14 42.74 37.91 1.77
C CYS A 14 42.90 38.27 0.28
N ILE A 15 41.76 38.32 -0.42
CA ILE A 15 41.52 38.88 -1.77
C ILE A 15 41.69 37.90 -2.94
N LEU A 16 40.55 37.27 -3.25
CA LEU A 16 40.24 36.63 -4.52
C LEU A 16 39.02 37.36 -5.07
N LEU A 17 39.22 38.45 -5.83
CA LEU A 17 38.20 39.14 -6.64
C LEU A 17 38.84 40.25 -7.48
N PHE A 18 39.60 39.92 -8.53
CA PHE A 18 39.91 40.84 -9.63
C PHE A 18 40.59 40.11 -10.80
N ARG A 19 39.91 39.16 -11.47
CA ARG A 19 40.33 38.66 -12.80
C ARG A 19 39.15 38.04 -13.55
N LEU A 20 38.39 38.86 -14.30
CA LEU A 20 37.60 38.40 -15.45
C LEU A 20 36.98 39.54 -16.29
N VAL A 21 37.77 40.49 -16.80
CA VAL A 21 37.37 41.31 -17.99
C VAL A 21 38.63 41.78 -18.74
N ILE A 22 39.37 40.86 -19.35
CA ILE A 22 40.22 41.11 -20.53
C ILE A 22 40.21 39.78 -21.31
N ILE A 23 40.14 39.86 -22.64
CA ILE A 23 39.93 38.80 -23.66
C ILE A 23 38.48 38.71 -24.12
N VAL A 24 38.08 39.58 -25.05
CA VAL A 24 37.65 39.21 -26.43
C VAL A 24 37.80 40.47 -27.30
N LEU A 25 38.99 40.67 -27.85
CA LEU A 25 39.23 41.50 -29.04
C LEU A 25 40.29 40.74 -29.85
N VAL A 26 39.85 39.73 -30.60
CA VAL A 26 40.43 39.20 -31.86
C VAL A 26 39.48 38.10 -32.35
N HIS A 27 39.15 38.15 -33.65
CA HIS A 27 38.45 37.14 -34.48
C HIS A 27 36.92 37.01 -34.36
N ASN A 28 36.19 37.58 -35.33
CA ASN A 28 35.87 36.88 -36.58
C ASN A 28 35.21 37.82 -37.59
N GLY A 29 35.70 37.80 -38.83
CA GLY A 29 35.18 38.59 -39.94
C GLY A 29 34.03 37.93 -40.70
N ALA A 30 33.14 38.81 -41.18
CA ALA A 30 32.52 38.90 -42.53
C ALA A 30 31.64 37.72 -43.05
N PRO A 31 30.84 37.88 -44.13
CA PRO A 31 30.67 39.05 -45.01
C PRO A 31 29.21 39.40 -45.45
N SER A 32 29.13 40.45 -46.28
CA SER A 32 28.11 40.85 -47.28
C SER A 32 27.49 42.22 -46.95
N SER A 33 27.48 43.23 -47.83
CA SER A 33 27.72 43.29 -49.27
C SER A 33 27.93 44.77 -49.68
N THR A 34 28.65 45.04 -50.77
CA THR A 34 28.46 46.25 -51.59
C THR A 34 28.90 46.00 -53.04
N LEU A 35 28.06 46.49 -53.96
CA LEU A 35 28.30 46.99 -55.33
C LEU A 35 27.38 46.36 -56.39
N HIS A 36 26.33 47.09 -56.80
CA HIS A 36 26.31 47.85 -58.05
C HIS A 36 24.96 48.59 -58.25
N THR A 37 25.04 49.76 -58.87
CA THR A 37 23.98 50.68 -59.34
C THR A 37 23.31 50.14 -60.63
N PRO A 38 22.38 50.84 -61.36
CA PRO A 38 21.72 52.15 -61.14
C PRO A 38 20.18 52.19 -61.43
N ASP A 39 19.62 53.40 -61.25
CA ASP A 39 18.60 54.07 -62.07
C ASP A 39 17.08 53.94 -61.84
N ASN A 40 16.52 55.15 -61.61
CA ASN A 40 15.33 55.76 -62.21
C ASN A 40 13.96 55.11 -61.97
N SER A 41 13.10 55.81 -61.21
CA SER A 41 12.21 56.83 -61.78
C SER A 41 10.89 57.06 -60.99
N PHE A 42 10.36 58.28 -61.16
CA PHE A 42 8.97 58.76 -60.94
C PHE A 42 8.37 58.69 -59.52
N VAL A 43 8.31 59.80 -58.76
CA VAL A 43 7.39 60.99 -58.84
C VAL A 43 6.08 60.79 -58.04
N PRO A 44 5.65 61.80 -57.27
CA PRO A 44 4.61 61.77 -56.21
C PRO A 44 3.23 62.13 -56.85
N PRO A 45 2.09 62.53 -56.19
CA PRO A 45 1.90 63.30 -54.93
C PRO A 45 0.51 62.96 -54.25
N PRO A 46 -0.31 63.85 -53.63
CA PRO A 46 -0.10 65.20 -53.06
C PRO A 46 -0.78 65.48 -51.68
N THR A 47 -0.32 66.57 -51.03
CA THR A 47 -1.07 67.66 -50.31
C THR A 47 -1.97 67.33 -49.09
N HIS A 48 -2.01 68.07 -47.97
CA HIS A 48 -1.96 69.53 -47.67
C HIS A 48 -1.35 69.77 -46.26
N ALA A 49 -0.44 70.74 -46.05
CA ALA A 49 -0.64 72.16 -45.68
C ALA A 49 -1.39 72.38 -44.34
N VAL A 50 -0.67 72.60 -43.22
CA VAL A 50 -0.33 73.88 -42.55
C VAL A 50 -1.50 74.52 -41.77
N THR A 51 -1.37 74.56 -40.43
CA THR A 51 -1.40 75.79 -39.60
C THR A 51 -0.94 75.47 -38.16
N SER A 52 -0.08 76.32 -37.64
CA SER A 52 0.52 76.34 -36.28
C SER A 52 -0.43 76.98 -35.25
N PRO A 53 0.05 77.31 -34.03
CA PRO A 53 0.53 76.48 -32.94
C PRO A 53 -0.42 76.64 -31.71
N ILE A 54 -0.17 75.91 -30.61
CA ILE A 54 -0.35 76.34 -29.20
C ILE A 54 -0.57 75.11 -28.31
N THR A 55 0.43 74.88 -27.46
CA THR A 55 0.41 74.28 -26.12
C THR A 55 -0.56 73.14 -25.83
N THR A 56 -0.04 71.93 -25.61
CA THR A 56 -0.41 71.12 -24.43
C THR A 56 0.57 69.97 -24.23
N SER A 57 0.98 69.81 -22.97
CA SER A 57 1.66 68.68 -22.31
C SER A 57 1.80 67.39 -23.13
N MET A 58 3.04 66.96 -23.39
CA MET A 58 3.29 65.59 -23.84
C MET A 58 2.94 64.60 -22.73
N SER A 59 2.16 63.58 -23.09
CA SER A 59 1.74 62.49 -22.21
C SER A 59 2.89 61.50 -21.94
N ARG A 60 2.76 60.78 -20.81
CA ARG A 60 3.72 59.75 -20.34
C ARG A 60 4.00 58.63 -21.34
N ASP A 61 3.16 58.45 -22.35
CA ASP A 61 3.25 57.32 -23.28
C ASP A 61 4.32 57.51 -24.37
N THR A 62 4.66 58.75 -24.73
CA THR A 62 5.69 59.04 -25.74
C THR A 62 7.11 58.75 -25.27
N THR A 63 7.38 58.90 -23.96
CA THR A 63 8.71 58.61 -23.37
C THR A 63 8.93 57.09 -23.22
N SER A 64 7.88 56.33 -22.94
CA SER A 64 7.96 54.86 -22.84
C SER A 64 8.26 54.21 -24.19
N LEU A 65 7.76 54.78 -25.29
CA LEU A 65 7.95 54.22 -26.63
C LEU A 65 9.41 54.33 -27.11
N ILE A 66 10.08 55.45 -26.79
CA ILE A 66 11.49 55.70 -27.14
C ILE A 66 12.42 54.79 -26.34
N ILE A 67 12.12 54.54 -25.06
CA ILE A 67 12.91 53.64 -24.20
C ILE A 67 12.82 52.18 -24.66
N THR A 68 11.66 51.76 -25.16
CA THR A 68 11.42 50.37 -25.60
C THR A 68 12.17 50.06 -26.90
N GLN A 69 12.34 51.05 -27.79
CA GLN A 69 13.08 50.90 -29.05
C GLN A 69 14.61 50.92 -28.88
N CYS A 70 15.15 51.67 -27.92
CA CYS A 70 16.61 51.69 -27.67
C CYS A 70 17.14 50.43 -26.96
N LEU A 71 16.27 49.61 -26.34
CA LEU A 71 16.64 48.45 -25.52
C LEU A 71 16.20 47.09 -26.08
N GLY A 72 15.51 47.05 -27.23
CA GLY A 72 15.19 45.81 -27.94
C GLY A 72 14.24 44.85 -27.20
N LEU A 73 13.27 45.36 -26.43
CA LEU A 73 12.28 44.55 -25.70
C LEU A 73 10.88 44.63 -26.35
N PRO A 74 10.05 43.56 -26.32
CA PRO A 74 8.71 43.58 -26.89
C PRO A 74 7.67 44.30 -25.99
N PRO A 75 6.57 44.85 -26.55
CA PRO A 75 5.69 45.77 -25.84
C PRO A 75 4.67 45.05 -24.94
N LEU A 76 4.49 45.54 -23.70
CA LEU A 76 3.44 45.09 -22.78
C LEU A 76 2.53 46.27 -22.38
N TYR A 77 1.22 46.09 -22.55
CA TYR A 77 0.12 46.99 -22.12
C TYR A 77 -0.09 46.97 -20.56
N PRO A 78 -0.85 47.92 -19.97
CA PRO A 78 -0.39 48.66 -18.78
C PRO A 78 -1.17 48.42 -17.49
N HIS A 79 -0.48 48.51 -16.34
CA HIS A 79 -0.97 49.10 -15.07
C HIS A 79 0.19 49.26 -14.06
N PRO A 80 0.09 50.10 -13.01
CA PRO A 80 0.88 51.32 -12.93
C PRO A 80 1.93 51.32 -11.80
N THR A 81 2.63 52.47 -11.70
CA THR A 81 3.56 52.96 -10.66
C THR A 81 5.04 52.64 -10.84
N ILE A 82 5.71 53.46 -11.66
CA ILE A 82 7.14 53.78 -11.49
C ILE A 82 7.23 54.85 -10.38
N PRO A 83 8.09 54.70 -9.35
CA PRO A 83 8.24 55.69 -8.28
C PRO A 83 8.77 57.04 -8.79
N LEU A 84 8.32 58.14 -8.17
CA LEU A 84 8.71 59.52 -8.48
C LEU A 84 10.24 59.74 -8.49
N SER A 85 11.00 58.92 -7.75
CA SER A 85 12.46 58.96 -7.68
C SER A 85 13.16 58.58 -8.99
N ALA A 86 12.57 57.66 -9.78
CA ALA A 86 13.12 57.28 -11.08
C ALA A 86 12.94 58.38 -12.14
N HIS A 87 11.89 59.20 -12.01
CA HIS A 87 11.65 60.36 -12.87
C HIS A 87 12.67 61.48 -12.62
N TYR A 88 13.08 61.68 -11.36
CA TYR A 88 14.11 62.66 -11.00
C TYR A 88 15.52 62.24 -11.44
N ALA A 89 15.86 60.96 -11.32
CA ALA A 89 17.18 60.44 -11.73
C ALA A 89 17.40 60.53 -13.26
N LEU A 90 16.35 60.30 -14.05
CA LEU A 90 16.41 60.41 -15.52
C LEU A 90 16.46 61.86 -16.02
N ASN A 91 15.82 62.82 -15.32
CA ASN A 91 15.90 64.24 -15.67
C ASN A 91 17.30 64.84 -15.44
N ILE A 92 18.01 64.37 -14.41
CA ILE A 92 19.41 64.77 -14.15
C ILE A 92 20.34 64.23 -15.26
N PHE A 93 20.09 63.02 -15.76
CA PHE A 93 20.87 62.43 -16.86
C PHE A 93 20.61 63.11 -18.21
N TYR A 94 19.37 63.51 -18.50
CA TYR A 94 19.02 64.17 -19.76
C TYR A 94 19.58 65.60 -19.86
N HIS A 95 19.68 66.32 -18.75
CA HIS A 95 20.26 67.67 -18.73
C HIS A 95 21.80 67.69 -18.76
N ALA A 96 22.48 66.57 -18.50
CA ALA A 96 23.94 66.48 -18.52
C ALA A 96 24.55 66.28 -19.93
N GLN A 97 23.74 66.12 -20.99
CA GLN A 97 24.20 65.78 -22.34
C GLN A 97 24.08 66.90 -23.39
N LYS A 98 23.92 68.18 -23.01
CA LYS A 98 24.04 69.28 -23.97
C LYS A 98 25.50 69.71 -24.16
N PRO A 99 26.05 69.70 -25.38
CA PRO A 99 27.40 70.19 -25.65
C PRO A 99 27.36 71.71 -25.77
N ALA A 100 28.14 72.42 -24.96
CA ALA A 100 28.49 73.82 -25.18
C ALA A 100 30.02 73.92 -25.32
N PRO A 101 30.55 74.72 -26.26
CA PRO A 101 31.95 74.66 -26.66
C PRO A 101 32.80 75.40 -25.64
N LEU A 102 33.83 74.76 -25.09
CA LEU A 102 34.78 75.42 -24.20
C LEU A 102 36.21 75.23 -24.69
N ILE A 103 36.76 76.39 -25.04
CA ILE A 103 38.08 76.73 -25.51
C ILE A 103 39.16 76.38 -24.46
N LEU A 104 40.33 76.01 -24.97
CA LEU A 104 41.57 75.70 -24.25
C LEU A 104 42.07 76.86 -23.38
N CYS A 105 42.34 76.61 -22.09
CA CYS A 105 43.58 77.06 -21.41
C CYS A 105 43.75 76.36 -20.03
N PRO A 106 44.99 76.18 -19.53
CA PRO A 106 45.31 75.12 -18.57
C PRO A 106 45.49 75.58 -17.11
N GLN A 107 45.51 74.57 -16.24
CA GLN A 107 46.02 74.50 -14.87
C GLN A 107 45.17 74.94 -13.67
N ARG A 108 45.19 74.02 -12.68
CA ARG A 108 44.92 74.14 -11.24
C ARG A 108 43.46 74.34 -10.79
N SER A 109 42.79 73.22 -10.51
CA SER A 109 41.95 72.96 -9.30
C SER A 109 40.93 71.81 -9.47
N ARG A 110 41.22 70.76 -10.25
CA ARG A 110 40.29 69.62 -10.42
C ARG A 110 40.52 68.44 -9.46
N ARG A 111 40.71 68.70 -8.15
CA ARG A 111 40.72 67.64 -7.12
C ARG A 111 39.47 67.59 -6.22
N PRO A 112 38.82 68.70 -5.81
CA PRO A 112 37.64 68.60 -4.93
C PRO A 112 36.37 68.12 -5.68
N VAL A 113 36.21 68.50 -6.95
CA VAL A 113 35.02 68.15 -7.74
C VAL A 113 34.99 66.67 -8.14
N LEU A 114 36.15 66.08 -8.44
CA LEU A 114 36.24 64.65 -8.78
C LEU A 114 36.03 63.74 -7.56
N ILE A 115 36.43 64.21 -6.36
CA ILE A 115 36.22 63.50 -5.09
C ILE A 115 34.76 63.63 -4.63
N ALA A 116 34.13 64.79 -4.83
CA ALA A 116 32.71 64.97 -4.58
C ALA A 116 31.89 64.09 -5.55
N PHE A 117 32.22 64.11 -6.85
CA PHE A 117 31.53 63.31 -7.87
C PHE A 117 31.71 61.80 -7.66
N SER A 118 32.90 61.34 -7.23
CA SER A 118 33.11 59.93 -6.90
C SER A 118 32.34 59.52 -5.64
N ARG A 119 32.27 60.37 -4.62
CA ARG A 119 31.49 60.10 -3.39
C ARG A 119 29.99 60.08 -3.66
N THR A 120 29.47 61.00 -4.47
CA THR A 120 28.04 61.03 -4.84
C THR A 120 27.67 59.86 -5.75
N LEU A 121 28.55 59.46 -6.68
CA LEU A 121 28.35 58.29 -7.53
C LEU A 121 28.42 56.98 -6.73
N ILE A 122 29.32 56.89 -5.75
CA ILE A 122 29.41 55.74 -4.83
C ILE A 122 28.16 55.68 -3.93
N LEU A 123 27.67 56.81 -3.42
CA LEU A 123 26.41 56.88 -2.66
C LEU A 123 25.19 56.51 -3.51
N LEU A 124 25.11 56.95 -4.77
CA LEU A 124 24.05 56.55 -5.70
C LEU A 124 24.13 55.07 -6.09
N LEU A 125 25.33 54.52 -6.26
CA LEU A 125 25.54 53.09 -6.49
C LEU A 125 25.19 52.25 -5.25
N LEU A 126 25.51 52.73 -4.05
CA LEU A 126 25.13 52.10 -2.78
C LEU A 126 23.63 52.19 -2.49
N CYS A 127 22.95 53.26 -2.92
CA CYS A 127 21.49 53.40 -2.78
C CYS A 127 20.70 52.66 -3.88
N SER A 128 21.33 52.32 -5.01
CA SER A 128 20.70 51.59 -6.12
C SER A 128 20.97 50.08 -6.08
N ALA A 129 22.05 49.64 -5.43
CA ALA A 129 22.24 48.28 -4.97
C ALA A 129 21.52 48.14 -3.63
N GLY A 130 20.26 47.65 -3.62
CA GLY A 130 19.39 47.60 -2.44
C GLY A 130 19.81 46.67 -1.30
N ASP A 131 21.09 46.66 -0.92
CA ASP A 131 21.72 45.76 0.05
C ASP A 131 22.75 46.51 0.93
N VAL A 132 22.39 47.71 1.41
CA VAL A 132 23.19 48.45 2.40
C VAL A 132 22.33 48.70 3.64
N GLU A 133 22.56 47.86 4.66
CA GLU A 133 21.94 47.96 5.97
C GLU A 133 22.55 49.15 6.75
N VAL A 134 21.71 50.08 7.24
CA VAL A 134 22.14 51.36 7.86
C VAL A 134 22.77 51.17 9.26
N ASN A 135 23.14 49.96 9.64
CA ASN A 135 23.71 49.67 10.95
C ASN A 135 24.56 48.36 10.90
N PRO A 136 25.90 48.42 10.86
CA PRO A 136 26.76 47.23 10.73
C PRO A 136 27.03 46.59 12.10
N GLY A 137 25.98 46.47 12.94
CA GLY A 137 26.01 45.55 14.07
C GLY A 137 25.90 44.10 13.56
N PRO A 138 26.22 43.08 14.37
CA PRO A 138 25.89 41.70 13.99
C PRO A 138 24.39 41.65 13.69
N ALA A 139 24.04 41.29 12.44
CA ALA A 139 22.66 41.18 12.01
C ALA A 139 21.89 40.36 13.05
N CYS A 140 20.87 40.96 13.65
CA CYS A 140 19.91 40.19 14.42
C CYS A 140 19.39 39.10 13.47
N PRO A 141 19.52 37.79 13.77
CA PRO A 141 19.17 36.76 12.81
C PRO A 141 17.70 36.92 12.42
N GLN A 142 17.45 37.47 11.23
CA GLN A 142 16.10 37.65 10.71
C GLN A 142 15.46 36.26 10.56
N ALA A 143 14.19 36.13 10.96
CA ALA A 143 13.47 34.87 10.85
C ALA A 143 13.46 34.41 9.38
N PRO A 144 13.77 33.14 9.08
CA PRO A 144 13.87 32.66 7.70
C PRO A 144 12.53 32.82 6.99
N SER A 145 12.56 33.31 5.75
CA SER A 145 11.35 33.36 4.95
C SER A 145 10.89 31.96 4.55
N PHE A 146 9.62 31.82 4.13
CA PHE A 146 9.13 30.54 3.64
C PHE A 146 9.93 30.06 2.42
N VAL A 147 10.39 30.99 1.58
CA VAL A 147 11.26 30.69 0.43
C VAL A 147 12.61 30.16 0.90
N ASP A 148 13.22 30.80 1.91
CA ASP A 148 14.50 30.36 2.50
C ASP A 148 14.37 28.95 3.07
N PHE A 149 13.24 28.66 3.74
CA PHE A 149 12.94 27.31 4.20
C PHE A 149 12.84 26.32 3.02
N CYS A 150 12.18 26.68 1.92
CA CYS A 150 12.03 25.78 0.77
C CYS A 150 13.37 25.46 0.07
N VAL A 151 14.27 26.44 -0.05
CA VAL A 151 15.55 26.30 -0.78
C VAL A 151 16.72 25.84 0.10
N ARG A 152 16.47 25.61 1.40
CA ARG A 152 17.50 25.21 2.36
C ARG A 152 18.27 23.96 1.94
N LYS A 153 19.56 23.92 2.29
CA LYS A 153 20.44 22.74 2.08
C LYS A 153 20.55 21.84 3.32
N SER A 154 20.20 22.35 4.49
CA SER A 154 20.26 21.65 5.78
C SER A 154 18.91 21.05 6.19
N LEU A 155 18.84 20.44 7.38
CA LEU A 155 17.61 19.82 7.89
C LEU A 155 16.57 20.87 8.26
N GLY A 156 15.34 20.71 7.79
CA GLY A 156 14.20 21.52 8.20
C GLY A 156 13.09 20.70 8.84
N PHE A 157 12.54 21.25 9.91
CA PHE A 157 11.47 20.69 10.72
C PHE A 157 10.25 21.59 10.60
N MET A 158 9.06 21.00 10.52
CA MET A 158 7.79 21.71 10.51
C MET A 158 6.81 21.06 11.46
N HIS A 159 5.92 21.87 12.03
CA HIS A 159 4.80 21.39 12.82
C HIS A 159 3.51 22.15 12.50
N VAL A 160 2.41 21.41 12.44
CA VAL A 160 1.07 21.98 12.30
C VAL A 160 0.07 21.21 13.16
N ASN A 161 -0.71 21.91 13.97
CA ASN A 161 -1.96 21.36 14.48
C ASN A 161 -3.01 21.39 13.36
N ILE A 162 -3.40 20.22 12.84
CA ILE A 162 -4.25 20.16 11.63
C ILE A 162 -5.76 20.11 11.93
N ARG A 163 -6.17 19.82 13.16
CA ARG A 163 -7.59 19.62 13.55
C ARG A 163 -8.35 18.77 12.52
N SER A 164 -8.02 17.47 12.45
CA SER A 164 -8.46 16.49 11.46
C SER A 164 -7.66 16.44 10.15
N LEU A 165 -6.83 15.40 10.03
CA LEU A 165 -5.96 15.19 8.87
C LEU A 165 -6.73 14.81 7.59
N LEU A 166 -7.65 13.86 7.65
CA LEU A 166 -8.23 13.22 6.45
C LEU A 166 -8.91 14.20 5.47
N PRO A 167 -9.72 15.19 5.90
CA PRO A 167 -10.34 16.15 4.97
C PRO A 167 -9.32 17.11 4.33
N LYS A 168 -8.18 17.31 5.00
CA LYS A 168 -7.14 18.29 4.65
C LYS A 168 -5.89 17.64 4.07
N PHE A 169 -5.87 16.31 3.93
CA PHE A 169 -4.70 15.55 3.53
C PHE A 169 -4.12 15.98 2.18
N VAL A 170 -4.96 16.36 1.21
CA VAL A 170 -4.50 16.87 -0.10
C VAL A 170 -3.72 18.18 0.06
N LEU A 171 -4.16 19.07 0.95
CA LEU A 171 -3.48 20.33 1.23
C LEU A 171 -2.18 20.11 2.01
N LEU A 172 -2.17 19.18 2.97
CA LEU A 172 -0.93 18.78 3.65
C LEU A 172 0.08 18.17 2.67
N THR A 173 -0.40 17.37 1.70
CA THR A 173 0.45 16.80 0.65
C THR A 173 1.04 17.92 -0.22
N ALA A 174 0.23 18.91 -0.60
CA ALA A 174 0.71 20.09 -1.33
C ALA A 174 1.78 20.87 -0.55
N LEU A 175 1.58 21.08 0.75
CA LEU A 175 2.57 21.68 1.64
C LEU A 175 3.88 20.89 1.66
N ALA A 176 3.80 19.57 1.83
CA ALA A 176 4.99 18.74 1.88
C ALA A 176 5.77 18.75 0.56
N HIS A 177 5.10 19.00 -0.57
CA HIS A 177 5.76 19.20 -1.86
C HIS A 177 6.36 20.59 -2.01
N SER A 178 5.68 21.65 -1.57
CA SER A 178 6.19 23.02 -1.68
C SER A 178 7.32 23.29 -0.68
N ALA A 179 7.09 23.05 0.61
CA ALA A 179 8.05 23.31 1.69
C ALA A 179 9.16 22.23 1.79
N ASN A 180 8.90 21.03 1.25
CA ASN A 180 9.84 19.92 1.20
C ASN A 180 10.55 19.63 2.55
N PRO A 181 9.84 19.56 3.69
CA PRO A 181 10.42 19.34 5.03
C PRO A 181 11.26 18.05 5.11
N ASP A 182 12.20 17.97 6.05
CA ASP A 182 12.87 16.70 6.37
C ASP A 182 12.07 15.94 7.42
N VAL A 183 11.46 16.68 8.36
CA VAL A 183 10.50 16.17 9.34
C VAL A 183 9.28 17.10 9.40
N LEU A 184 8.09 16.53 9.30
CA LEU A 184 6.81 17.22 9.43
C LEU A 184 5.97 16.55 10.52
N ALA A 185 5.83 17.21 11.66
CA ALA A 185 4.99 16.80 12.77
C ALA A 185 3.57 17.37 12.62
N VAL A 186 2.58 16.57 12.98
CA VAL A 186 1.16 16.90 12.89
C VAL A 186 0.49 16.59 14.22
N SER A 187 -0.07 17.61 14.86
CA SER A 187 -0.93 17.46 16.05
C SER A 187 -2.40 17.43 15.65
N GLU A 188 -3.24 16.86 16.53
CA GLU A 188 -4.67 16.67 16.27
C GLU A 188 -4.96 15.99 14.93
N SER A 189 -4.26 14.89 14.67
CA SER A 189 -4.45 14.10 13.45
C SER A 189 -5.89 13.58 13.34
N TRP A 190 -6.55 13.31 14.47
CA TRP A 190 -7.88 12.69 14.63
C TRP A 190 -8.00 11.36 13.88
N LEU A 191 -6.86 10.72 13.67
CA LEU A 191 -6.77 9.40 13.07
C LEU A 191 -7.20 8.34 14.07
N ARG A 192 -7.66 7.21 13.54
CA ARG A 192 -8.02 6.03 14.33
C ARG A 192 -7.12 4.87 13.92
N LYS A 193 -7.02 3.87 14.80
CA LYS A 193 -6.35 2.60 14.48
C LYS A 193 -6.89 1.96 13.19
N ALA A 194 -8.18 2.17 12.90
CA ALA A 194 -8.82 1.67 11.68
C ALA A 194 -8.42 2.42 10.39
N THR A 195 -7.91 3.66 10.50
CA THR A 195 -7.38 4.40 9.35
C THR A 195 -6.07 3.76 8.90
N LYS A 196 -5.90 3.48 7.61
CA LYS A 196 -4.68 2.86 7.11
C LYS A 196 -3.61 3.90 6.82
N ASN A 197 -2.33 3.58 7.10
CA ASN A 197 -1.20 4.46 6.76
C ASN A 197 -1.13 4.78 5.26
N SER A 198 -1.57 3.85 4.40
CA SER A 198 -1.62 4.05 2.95
C SER A 198 -2.53 5.23 2.56
N GLU A 199 -3.66 5.42 3.25
CA GLU A 199 -4.60 6.52 2.96
C GLU A 199 -4.03 7.91 3.25
N ILE A 200 -2.96 7.98 4.04
CA ILE A 200 -2.31 9.21 4.49
C ILE A 200 -0.81 9.21 4.15
N SER A 201 -0.37 8.39 3.20
CA SER A 201 1.04 8.34 2.80
C SER A 201 1.39 9.50 1.87
N ILE A 202 2.43 10.26 2.23
CA ILE A 202 3.02 11.30 1.41
C ILE A 202 4.23 10.71 0.68
N PRO A 203 4.36 10.86 -0.65
CA PRO A 203 5.51 10.34 -1.39
C PRO A 203 6.85 10.86 -0.85
N ASN A 204 7.83 9.97 -0.70
CA ASN A 204 9.16 10.21 -0.13
C ASN A 204 9.21 10.43 1.39
N TYR A 205 8.14 10.11 2.12
CA TYR A 205 8.11 10.16 3.58
C TYR A 205 7.66 8.83 4.19
N ASN A 206 8.33 8.43 5.26
CA ASN A 206 7.86 7.44 6.22
C ASN A 206 6.94 8.12 7.24
N ILE A 207 5.81 7.48 7.56
CA ILE A 207 4.85 7.99 8.55
C ILE A 207 4.92 7.18 9.84
N PHE A 208 5.06 7.88 10.96
CA PHE A 208 4.96 7.35 12.32
C PHE A 208 3.80 8.06 13.03
N ARG A 209 3.00 7.36 13.85
CA ARG A 209 1.83 8.00 14.49
C ARG A 209 1.44 7.34 15.80
N GLN A 210 0.82 8.13 16.66
CA GLN A 210 0.13 7.70 17.86
C GLN A 210 -1.31 8.22 17.80
N ASP A 211 -2.25 7.31 17.55
CA ASP A 211 -3.67 7.62 17.47
C ASP A 211 -4.31 7.68 18.87
N ARG A 212 -5.30 8.56 19.05
CA ARG A 212 -6.17 8.57 20.24
C ARG A 212 -7.34 7.60 20.06
N THR A 213 -7.81 6.99 21.15
CA THR A 213 -8.99 6.10 21.14
C THR A 213 -10.31 6.86 20.94
N ALA A 214 -10.40 8.10 21.44
CA ALA A 214 -11.56 8.97 21.34
C ALA A 214 -11.47 9.99 20.18
N LYS A 215 -12.55 10.75 19.95
CA LYS A 215 -12.58 11.84 18.96
C LYS A 215 -11.74 13.03 19.44
N GLY A 216 -10.95 13.60 18.55
CA GLY A 216 -10.12 14.78 18.82
C GLY A 216 -8.78 14.41 19.47
N GLY A 217 -7.64 14.81 18.90
CA GLY A 217 -6.29 14.48 19.37
C GLY A 217 -5.48 13.54 18.47
N GLY A 218 -4.37 13.00 18.99
CA GLY A 218 -3.42 12.16 18.25
C GLY A 218 -2.31 12.95 17.53
N VAL A 219 -1.14 12.30 17.37
CA VAL A 219 0.05 12.88 16.71
C VAL A 219 0.54 12.00 15.57
N ALA A 220 1.09 12.61 14.53
CA ALA A 220 1.76 11.92 13.43
C ALA A 220 3.05 12.67 13.02
N VAL A 221 4.08 11.94 12.60
CA VAL A 221 5.35 12.48 12.13
C VAL A 221 5.67 11.86 10.78
N TYR A 222 5.84 12.72 9.77
CA TYR A 222 6.37 12.36 8.47
C TYR A 222 7.87 12.66 8.44
N CYS A 223 8.69 11.63 8.31
CA CYS A 223 10.14 11.74 8.18
C CYS A 223 10.55 11.35 6.77
N ARG A 224 11.42 12.12 6.11
CA ARG A 224 11.88 11.80 4.75
C ARG A 224 12.47 10.38 4.70
N ASP A 225 12.11 9.60 3.68
CA ASP A 225 12.52 8.20 3.55
C ASP A 225 14.04 8.00 3.38
N SER A 226 14.75 9.03 2.93
CA SER A 226 16.21 9.07 2.87
C SER A 226 16.89 9.18 4.25
N LEU A 227 16.14 9.50 5.30
CA LEU A 227 16.64 9.56 6.68
C LEU A 227 16.32 8.25 7.40
N GLN A 228 17.32 7.64 8.02
CA GLN A 228 17.09 6.47 8.87
C GLN A 228 16.47 6.93 10.20
N SER A 229 15.21 6.57 10.41
CA SER A 229 14.42 7.01 11.57
C SER A 229 13.73 5.83 12.26
N ASN A 230 13.83 5.76 13.59
CA ASN A 230 13.25 4.69 14.41
C ASN A 230 12.37 5.27 15.54
N VAL A 231 11.27 4.60 15.87
CA VAL A 231 10.43 4.98 17.03
C VAL A 231 11.13 4.52 18.32
N ILE A 232 11.38 5.45 19.24
CA ILE A 232 11.90 5.17 20.59
C ILE A 232 10.73 4.98 21.56
N LEU A 233 9.75 5.87 21.52
CA LEU A 233 8.62 5.90 22.44
C LEU A 233 7.34 6.30 21.70
N SER A 234 6.25 5.59 21.98
CA SER A 234 4.90 5.95 21.50
C SER A 234 3.91 5.74 22.64
N ARG A 235 3.33 6.82 23.15
CA ARG A 235 2.43 6.79 24.31
C ARG A 235 1.22 7.69 24.09
N SER A 236 0.04 7.19 24.43
CA SER A 236 -1.19 7.98 24.54
C SER A 236 -1.77 7.73 25.92
N ILE A 237 -1.84 8.80 26.72
CA ILE A 237 -2.46 8.76 28.04
C ILE A 237 -3.82 9.47 27.94
N PRO A 238 -4.94 8.76 28.16
CA PRO A 238 -6.28 9.32 27.99
C PRO A 238 -6.47 10.63 28.76
N LYS A 239 -7.07 11.63 28.10
CA LYS A 239 -7.31 12.98 28.63
C LYS A 239 -6.06 13.79 29.00
N GLN A 240 -4.85 13.25 28.84
CA GLN A 240 -3.61 13.91 29.25
C GLN A 240 -2.74 14.33 28.06
N PHE A 241 -2.25 13.40 27.24
CA PHE A 241 -1.43 13.74 26.07
C PHE A 241 -1.21 12.56 25.12
N GLU A 242 -0.75 12.87 23.93
CA GLU A 242 -0.10 11.93 23.01
C GLU A 242 1.33 12.36 22.74
N LEU A 243 2.27 11.41 22.86
CA LEU A 243 3.70 11.62 22.69
C LEU A 243 4.29 10.54 21.78
N LEU A 244 5.07 10.97 20.80
CA LEU A 244 5.80 10.12 19.87
C LEU A 244 7.24 10.61 19.76
N ILE A 245 8.22 9.77 20.06
CA ILE A 245 9.66 10.10 20.02
C ILE A 245 10.35 9.23 18.98
N LEU A 246 11.10 9.85 18.08
CA LEU A 246 11.87 9.23 17.01
C LEU A 246 13.36 9.51 17.18
N LYS A 247 14.22 8.51 16.90
CA LYS A 247 15.67 8.69 16.72
C LYS A 247 15.97 8.76 15.23
N ILE A 248 16.62 9.83 14.78
CA ILE A 248 17.10 10.03 13.41
C ILE A 248 18.62 9.89 13.40
N THR A 249 19.14 8.95 12.62
CA THR A 249 20.59 8.75 12.45
C THR A 249 21.10 9.66 11.34
N LEU A 250 22.03 10.57 11.67
CA LEU A 250 22.61 11.52 10.72
C LEU A 250 23.93 11.01 10.11
N SER A 251 24.75 10.35 10.92
CA SER A 251 25.98 9.65 10.52
C SER A 251 26.33 8.56 11.54
N ARG A 252 27.37 7.74 11.28
CA ARG A 252 27.75 6.59 12.14
C ARG A 252 27.79 6.91 13.64
N ASN A 253 28.17 8.13 14.03
CA ASN A 253 28.30 8.53 15.43
C ASN A 253 27.43 9.75 15.82
N LYS A 254 26.49 10.20 14.97
CA LYS A 254 25.62 11.35 15.27
C LYS A 254 24.15 11.00 15.09
N SER A 255 23.37 11.19 16.14
CA SER A 255 21.90 11.05 16.12
C SER A 255 21.21 12.29 16.64
N LEU A 256 20.00 12.52 16.12
CA LEU A 256 19.07 13.56 16.52
C LEU A 256 17.79 12.88 17.02
N THR A 257 17.28 13.30 18.17
CA THR A 257 16.00 12.83 18.69
C THR A 257 14.92 13.87 18.39
N VAL A 258 13.81 13.43 17.80
CA VAL A 258 12.66 14.29 17.48
C VAL A 258 11.42 13.76 18.20
N ALA A 259 10.78 14.62 18.99
CA ALA A 259 9.52 14.32 19.66
C ALA A 259 8.37 15.09 19.02
N ALA A 260 7.20 14.46 18.92
CA ALA A 260 5.94 15.09 18.59
C ALA A 260 4.96 14.92 19.75
N CYS A 261 4.42 16.03 20.27
CA CYS A 261 3.52 16.01 21.42
C CYS A 261 2.23 16.79 21.16
N TYR A 262 1.11 16.24 21.63
CA TYR A 262 -0.15 16.97 21.75
C TYR A 262 -0.72 16.81 23.15
N ARG A 263 -0.94 17.92 23.85
CA ARG A 263 -1.63 17.98 25.15
C ARG A 263 -2.93 18.75 24.95
N PRO A 264 -4.13 18.17 25.19
CA PRO A 264 -5.39 18.89 25.10
C PRO A 264 -5.51 19.95 26.20
N PRO A 265 -6.30 21.01 26.00
CA PRO A 265 -6.48 22.08 26.99
C PRO A 265 -7.10 21.59 28.30
N SER A 266 -7.90 20.51 28.25
CA SER A 266 -8.51 19.87 29.41
C SER A 266 -7.57 18.98 30.22
N ALA A 267 -6.28 18.88 29.84
CA ALA A 267 -5.34 18.02 30.53
C ALA A 267 -5.00 18.54 31.93
N PRO A 268 -4.87 17.65 32.94
CA PRO A 268 -4.48 18.05 34.29
C PRO A 268 -3.04 18.62 34.32
N SER A 269 -2.71 19.36 35.36
CA SER A 269 -1.38 19.98 35.55
C SER A 269 -0.25 18.96 35.65
N TYR A 270 -0.48 17.84 36.34
CA TYR A 270 0.51 16.75 36.49
C TYR A 270 0.85 16.03 35.18
N ALA A 271 0.08 16.23 34.10
CA ALA A 271 0.44 15.71 32.78
C ALA A 271 1.81 16.25 32.32
N LEU A 272 2.19 17.45 32.77
CA LEU A 272 3.51 18.02 32.53
C LEU A 272 4.63 17.17 33.14
N ASP A 273 4.47 16.75 34.39
CA ASP A 273 5.45 15.92 35.12
C ASP A 273 5.71 14.63 34.36
N THR A 274 4.64 13.94 33.97
CA THR A 274 4.74 12.71 33.20
C THR A 274 5.40 12.92 31.82
N ILE A 275 5.14 14.04 31.15
CA ILE A 275 5.81 14.37 29.88
C ILE A 275 7.32 14.59 30.12
N CYS A 276 7.69 15.34 31.15
CA CYS A 276 9.07 15.61 31.53
C CYS A 276 9.84 14.32 31.87
N GLU A 277 9.26 13.43 32.69
CA GLU A 277 9.82 12.12 33.03
C GLU A 277 10.09 11.24 31.81
N LEU A 278 9.16 11.24 30.84
CA LEU A 278 9.29 10.44 29.61
C LEU A 278 10.33 11.01 28.64
N ILE A 279 10.60 12.32 28.67
CA ILE A 279 11.56 12.97 27.76
C ILE A 279 12.97 12.97 28.33
N ALA A 280 13.13 13.09 29.66
CA ALA A 280 14.43 13.23 30.33
C ALA A 280 15.51 12.22 29.88
N PRO A 281 15.22 10.90 29.71
CA PRO A 281 16.21 9.91 29.26
C PRO A 281 16.78 10.17 27.85
N HIS A 282 16.15 11.04 27.06
CA HIS A 282 16.48 11.26 25.66
C HIS A 282 17.25 12.57 25.41
N LEU A 283 17.48 13.38 26.46
CA LEU A 283 18.12 14.69 26.38
C LEU A 283 19.66 14.65 26.36
N ALA A 284 20.26 13.47 26.54
CA ALA A 284 21.72 13.29 26.42
C ALA A 284 22.26 13.53 25.01
N SER A 285 21.38 13.48 23.99
CA SER A 285 21.70 13.77 22.60
C SER A 285 20.97 15.03 22.12
N GLU A 286 21.27 15.47 20.89
CA GLU A 286 20.53 16.58 20.30
C GLU A 286 19.02 16.25 20.22
N PHE A 287 18.17 17.10 20.78
CA PHE A 287 16.74 16.85 20.96
C PHE A 287 15.91 18.04 20.45
N VAL A 288 14.82 17.74 19.73
CA VAL A 288 13.83 18.72 19.27
C VAL A 288 12.42 18.18 19.52
N LEU A 289 11.62 18.89 20.31
CA LEU A 289 10.19 18.61 20.47
C LEU A 289 9.37 19.60 19.67
N LEU A 290 8.43 19.06 18.89
CA LEU A 290 7.47 19.79 18.07
C LEU A 290 6.07 19.45 18.60
N GLY A 291 5.17 20.41 18.78
CA GLY A 291 3.86 20.05 19.32
C GLY A 291 2.93 21.19 19.61
N ASP A 292 1.72 20.84 20.02
CA ASP A 292 0.76 21.77 20.62
C ASP A 292 0.52 21.33 22.06
N LEU A 293 1.01 22.14 23.00
CA LEU A 293 0.91 21.84 24.43
C LEU A 293 -0.28 22.51 25.11
N ASN A 294 -1.02 23.37 24.37
CA ASN A 294 -2.09 24.21 24.92
C ASN A 294 -1.65 24.99 26.19
N TRP A 295 -0.38 25.40 26.26
CA TRP A 295 0.14 26.37 27.22
C TRP A 295 0.64 27.59 26.48
N ASP A 296 0.17 28.77 26.86
CA ASP A 296 0.57 30.02 26.23
C ASP A 296 1.98 30.43 26.69
N MET A 297 2.96 30.26 25.81
CA MET A 297 4.35 30.57 26.10
C MET A 297 4.65 32.08 26.07
N LEU A 298 3.74 32.92 25.56
CA LEU A 298 3.86 34.38 25.68
C LEU A 298 3.70 34.83 27.14
N ASN A 299 2.89 34.08 27.90
CA ASN A 299 2.62 34.30 29.33
C ASN A 299 2.99 33.03 30.12
N THR A 300 4.24 32.55 29.95
CA THR A 300 4.69 31.27 30.51
C THR A 300 4.57 31.26 32.05
N PRO A 301 3.82 30.31 32.65
CA PRO A 301 3.76 30.18 34.10
C PRO A 301 5.13 29.83 34.71
N PRO A 302 5.52 30.36 35.89
CA PRO A 302 6.82 30.09 36.50
C PRO A 302 7.13 28.60 36.70
N VAL A 303 6.11 27.80 37.01
CA VAL A 303 6.22 26.33 37.19
C VAL A 303 6.56 25.61 35.89
N LEU A 304 6.09 26.12 34.74
CA LEU A 304 6.44 25.55 33.44
C LEU A 304 7.87 25.94 33.06
N GLN A 305 8.24 27.21 33.29
CA GLN A 305 9.58 27.70 33.03
C GLN A 305 10.64 26.93 33.83
N SER A 306 10.42 26.73 35.14
CA SER A 306 11.38 26.00 36.00
C SER A 306 11.59 24.55 35.56
N LYS A 307 10.56 23.87 35.05
CA LYS A 307 10.68 22.51 34.51
C LYS A 307 11.41 22.46 33.18
N LEU A 308 11.18 23.44 32.30
CA LEU A 308 11.92 23.55 31.04
C LEU A 308 13.40 23.82 31.30
N ASP A 309 13.71 24.69 32.27
CA ASP A 309 15.07 24.99 32.70
C ASP A 309 15.75 23.76 33.32
N ALA A 310 15.04 23.01 34.16
CA ALA A 310 15.54 21.75 34.74
C ALA A 310 15.88 20.68 33.69
N LEU A 311 15.17 20.69 32.55
CA LEU A 311 15.43 19.80 31.42
C LEU A 311 16.39 20.42 30.38
N ASN A 312 16.89 21.63 30.61
CA ASN A 312 17.69 22.39 29.65
C ASN A 312 17.00 22.48 28.26
N LEU A 313 15.69 22.75 28.24
CA LEU A 313 14.88 22.89 27.02
C LEU A 313 14.52 24.36 26.80
N THR A 314 14.94 24.90 25.67
CA THR A 314 14.63 26.27 25.27
C THR A 314 13.55 26.29 24.19
N GLN A 315 12.53 27.13 24.37
CA GLN A 315 11.53 27.45 23.35
C GLN A 315 12.10 28.45 22.35
N ILE A 316 12.12 28.07 21.07
CA ILE A 316 12.74 28.91 20.01
C ILE A 316 11.73 29.73 19.20
N ILE A 317 10.43 29.41 19.26
CA ILE A 317 9.39 30.25 18.64
C ILE A 317 9.08 31.41 19.60
N LYS A 318 9.00 32.63 19.06
CA LYS A 318 8.76 33.86 19.85
C LYS A 318 7.49 34.62 19.46
N GLU A 319 6.87 34.24 18.36
CA GLU A 319 5.68 34.90 17.81
C GLU A 319 4.41 34.10 18.14
N PRO A 320 3.22 34.73 18.16
CA PRO A 320 1.96 34.02 18.36
C PRO A 320 1.72 32.95 17.29
N THR A 321 1.26 31.77 17.70
CA THR A 321 1.02 30.61 16.82
C THR A 321 -0.45 30.31 16.61
N ARG A 322 -1.35 30.94 17.37
CA ARG A 322 -2.80 30.90 17.17
C ARG A 322 -3.40 32.28 17.37
N TYR A 323 -3.99 32.83 16.31
CA TYR A 323 -4.62 34.15 16.33
C TYR A 323 -6.13 34.03 16.57
N ASN A 324 -6.71 34.92 17.39
CA ASN A 324 -8.15 34.98 17.57
C ASN A 324 -8.81 35.62 16.33
N PRO A 325 -9.75 34.94 15.63
CA PRO A 325 -10.44 35.48 14.45
C PRO A 325 -11.18 36.79 14.71
N ASN A 326 -11.60 37.02 15.97
CA ASN A 326 -12.38 38.18 16.39
C ASN A 326 -11.49 39.31 16.97
N SER A 327 -10.18 39.07 17.16
CA SER A 327 -9.24 40.07 17.69
C SER A 327 -7.81 39.70 17.27
N VAL A 328 -7.35 40.29 16.16
CA VAL A 328 -6.03 40.01 15.56
C VAL A 328 -4.87 40.30 16.53
N ASN A 329 -5.07 41.24 17.47
CA ASN A 329 -4.07 41.64 18.46
C ASN A 329 -3.98 40.70 19.69
N LYS A 330 -4.83 39.68 19.81
CA LYS A 330 -4.82 38.70 20.92
C LYS A 330 -4.50 37.30 20.41
N GLY A 331 -3.22 37.05 20.13
CA GLY A 331 -2.71 35.72 19.77
C GLY A 331 -2.11 34.99 20.98
N THR A 332 -2.11 33.66 20.94
CA THR A 332 -1.44 32.80 21.94
C THR A 332 -0.34 31.99 21.28
N LEU A 333 0.74 31.70 22.01
CA LEU A 333 1.81 30.82 21.55
C LEU A 333 1.65 29.46 22.23
N ILE A 334 0.89 28.55 21.60
CA ILE A 334 0.61 27.21 22.13
C ILE A 334 1.27 26.08 21.34
N ASP A 335 1.58 26.33 20.06
CA ASP A 335 2.39 25.46 19.23
C ASP A 335 3.88 25.76 19.45
N VAL A 336 4.66 24.76 19.88
CA VAL A 336 6.02 24.94 20.42
C VAL A 336 7.09 24.18 19.63
N ILE A 337 8.32 24.72 19.65
CA ILE A 337 9.55 24.04 19.24
C ILE A 337 10.55 24.14 20.39
N LEU A 338 10.69 23.08 21.18
CA LEU A 338 11.63 23.02 22.31
C LEU A 338 12.91 22.28 21.90
N THR A 339 14.09 22.79 22.26
CA THR A 339 15.37 22.09 22.00
C THR A 339 16.39 22.35 23.11
N ASN A 340 17.27 21.38 23.34
CA ASN A 340 18.43 21.52 24.23
C ASN A 340 19.68 22.10 23.54
N TRP A 341 19.59 22.44 22.25
CA TRP A 341 20.67 23.10 21.49
C TRP A 341 20.16 24.30 20.69
N PRO A 342 19.60 25.34 21.34
CA PRO A 342 18.94 26.46 20.64
C PRO A 342 19.85 27.16 19.63
N SER A 343 21.16 27.28 19.90
CA SER A 343 22.14 27.91 19.00
C SER A 343 22.29 27.22 17.63
N LYS A 344 21.86 25.96 17.49
CA LYS A 344 21.90 25.23 16.23
C LYS A 344 20.68 25.47 15.35
N TYR A 345 19.66 26.17 15.82
CA TYR A 345 18.38 26.29 15.12
C TYR A 345 18.02 27.75 14.88
N THR A 346 17.37 27.99 13.75
CA THR A 346 16.59 29.22 13.51
C THR A 346 15.14 28.84 13.30
N SER A 347 14.22 29.66 13.79
CA SER A 347 12.79 29.37 13.83
C SER A 347 11.99 30.42 13.08
N ALA A 348 10.85 30.02 12.52
CA ALA A 348 9.90 30.91 11.89
C ALA A 348 8.48 30.42 12.10
N VAL A 349 7.54 31.37 12.11
CA VAL A 349 6.11 31.10 12.04
C VAL A 349 5.63 31.45 10.64
N PHE A 350 5.03 30.47 9.98
CA PHE A 350 4.37 30.62 8.69
C PHE A 350 2.87 30.53 8.89
N ASN A 351 2.10 31.30 8.14
CA ASN A 351 0.67 31.08 8.13
C ASN A 351 0.29 29.94 7.20
N GLN A 352 -0.68 29.13 7.63
CA GLN A 352 -1.25 28.12 6.78
C GLN A 352 -2.72 27.83 7.05
N ASP A 353 -3.47 27.68 5.96
CA ASP A 353 -4.93 27.53 5.91
C ASP A 353 -5.42 26.12 6.30
N LEU A 354 -4.55 25.33 6.92
CA LEU A 354 -4.91 23.99 7.37
C LEU A 354 -5.78 24.06 8.61
N SER A 355 -5.58 25.00 9.51
CA SER A 355 -6.40 25.18 10.71
C SER A 355 -6.37 26.64 11.19
N ASP A 356 -6.93 26.90 12.37
CA ASP A 356 -6.77 28.16 13.10
C ASP A 356 -5.38 28.32 13.75
N HIS A 357 -4.49 27.33 13.60
CA HIS A 357 -3.11 27.37 14.06
C HIS A 357 -2.17 27.68 12.89
N CYS A 358 -1.11 28.42 13.19
CA CYS A 358 -0.01 28.68 12.27
C CYS A 358 0.89 27.45 12.13
N LEU A 359 1.59 27.39 10.99
CA LEU A 359 2.62 26.42 10.70
C LEU A 359 3.94 26.92 11.30
N ILE A 360 4.47 26.22 12.29
CA ILE A 360 5.79 26.56 12.86
C ILE A 360 6.88 25.74 12.18
N ALA A 361 8.06 26.33 12.00
CA ALA A 361 9.18 25.65 11.38
C ALA A 361 10.50 26.04 12.03
N CYS A 362 11.49 25.17 11.91
CA CYS A 362 12.88 25.51 12.21
C CYS A 362 13.85 24.87 11.22
N ILE A 363 14.97 25.55 10.99
CA ILE A 363 16.08 25.08 10.17
C ILE A 363 17.27 24.85 11.09
N ARG A 364 17.87 23.67 11.00
CA ARG A 364 19.08 23.33 11.73
C ARG A 364 20.31 23.76 10.93
N TYR A 365 21.20 24.51 11.54
CA TYR A 365 22.50 24.87 10.95
C TYR A 365 23.42 23.63 10.86
N GLY A 366 24.16 23.53 9.76
CA GLY A 366 25.14 22.45 9.55
C GLY A 366 25.28 22.01 8.09
N ALA A 367 26.23 21.10 7.86
CA ALA A 367 26.53 20.57 6.54
C ALA A 367 25.30 19.91 5.89
N ALA A 368 25.18 20.09 4.57
CA ALA A 368 24.12 19.48 3.78
C ALA A 368 24.13 17.96 3.96
N VAL A 369 22.97 17.38 4.28
CA VAL A 369 22.82 15.92 4.38
C VAL A 369 22.89 15.35 2.96
N LYS A 370 23.95 14.59 2.64
CA LYS A 370 24.08 13.93 1.32
C LYS A 370 22.95 12.92 1.15
N ARG A 371 22.08 13.14 0.16
CA ARG A 371 20.95 12.25 -0.16
C ARG A 371 21.36 11.31 -1.31
N PRO A 372 21.62 10.02 -1.07
CA PRO A 372 21.92 9.10 -2.16
C PRO A 372 20.67 8.92 -3.04
N PRO A 373 20.80 8.98 -4.37
CA PRO A 373 19.67 8.72 -5.25
C PRO A 373 19.27 7.23 -5.20
N LEU A 374 17.97 6.94 -5.26
CA LEU A 374 17.50 5.56 -5.43
C LEU A 374 17.84 5.09 -6.86
N ILE A 375 18.79 4.17 -6.96
CA ILE A 375 19.19 3.53 -8.21
C ILE A 375 18.50 2.16 -8.29
N THR A 376 17.76 1.92 -9.37
CA THR A 376 17.16 0.61 -9.65
C THR A 376 17.75 0.05 -10.93
N VAL A 377 18.13 -1.23 -10.92
CA VAL A 377 18.59 -1.95 -12.10
C VAL A 377 17.37 -2.59 -12.75
N LYS A 378 17.13 -2.33 -14.05
CA LYS A 378 16.07 -2.96 -14.83
C LYS A 378 16.49 -3.12 -16.29
N ARG A 379 15.86 -4.05 -17.01
CA ARG A 379 16.03 -4.18 -18.46
C ARG A 379 15.52 -2.93 -19.18
N SER A 380 16.33 -2.42 -20.11
CA SER A 380 16.04 -1.20 -20.87
C SER A 380 15.23 -1.53 -22.13
N LEU A 381 13.92 -1.31 -22.08
CA LEU A 381 13.02 -1.51 -23.23
C LEU A 381 13.02 -0.35 -24.24
N LYS A 382 13.85 0.68 -24.05
CA LYS A 382 13.81 1.91 -24.88
C LYS A 382 14.06 1.65 -26.37
N HIS A 383 14.90 0.67 -26.69
CA HIS A 383 15.28 0.29 -28.07
C HIS A 383 14.95 -1.17 -28.37
N PHE A 384 14.06 -1.78 -27.58
CA PHE A 384 13.69 -3.18 -27.76
C PHE A 384 12.79 -3.32 -29.00
N CYS A 385 13.22 -4.13 -29.96
CA CYS A 385 12.42 -4.52 -31.13
C CYS A 385 12.02 -5.99 -30.99
N GLU A 386 10.72 -6.25 -30.83
CA GLU A 386 10.18 -7.61 -30.63
C GLU A 386 10.52 -8.53 -31.81
N GLN A 387 10.32 -8.07 -33.04
CA GLN A 387 10.59 -8.87 -34.25
C GLN A 387 12.07 -9.25 -34.35
N ALA A 388 12.99 -8.32 -34.09
CA ALA A 388 14.42 -8.59 -34.15
C ALA A 388 14.87 -9.59 -33.07
N PHE A 389 14.29 -9.48 -31.86
CA PHE A 389 14.50 -10.46 -30.79
C PHE A 389 14.05 -11.86 -31.20
N LEU A 390 12.85 -11.99 -31.79
CA LEU A 390 12.31 -13.28 -32.24
C LEU A 390 13.13 -13.89 -33.38
N ILE A 391 13.60 -13.08 -34.34
CA ILE A 391 14.43 -13.55 -35.46
C ILE A 391 15.77 -14.10 -34.94
N ASP A 392 16.45 -13.38 -34.05
CA ASP A 392 17.71 -13.86 -33.48
C ASP A 392 17.51 -15.12 -32.64
N LEU A 393 16.39 -15.22 -31.93
CA LEU A 393 16.05 -16.41 -31.15
C LEU A 393 15.73 -17.62 -32.04
N ALA A 394 15.07 -17.41 -33.19
CA ALA A 394 14.78 -18.48 -34.14
C ALA A 394 16.03 -19.02 -34.86
N ARG A 395 17.14 -18.27 -34.87
CA ARG A 395 18.42 -18.69 -35.46
C ARG A 395 19.22 -19.66 -34.59
N VAL A 396 18.87 -19.78 -33.31
CA VAL A 396 19.50 -20.76 -32.41
C VAL A 396 19.07 -22.17 -32.82
N SER A 397 20.03 -23.09 -32.90
CA SER A 397 19.79 -24.51 -33.15
C SER A 397 19.16 -25.21 -31.94
N TRP A 398 17.89 -24.91 -31.66
CA TRP A 398 17.18 -25.46 -30.50
C TRP A 398 17.06 -26.99 -30.49
N LYS A 399 17.19 -27.64 -31.65
CA LYS A 399 17.21 -29.11 -31.79
C LYS A 399 18.40 -29.75 -31.06
N ASP A 400 19.48 -29.00 -30.83
CA ASP A 400 20.67 -29.52 -30.17
C ASP A 400 20.37 -29.95 -28.72
N ILE A 401 19.29 -29.43 -28.10
CA ILE A 401 18.84 -29.84 -26.77
C ILE A 401 18.50 -31.34 -26.72
N ASP A 402 17.95 -31.90 -27.80
CA ASP A 402 17.57 -33.32 -27.86
C ASP A 402 18.80 -34.25 -27.84
N LEU A 403 19.99 -33.71 -28.12
CA LEU A 403 21.27 -34.44 -28.12
C LEU A 403 21.98 -34.40 -26.76
N ILE A 404 21.51 -33.57 -25.82
CA ILE A 404 22.15 -33.37 -24.52
C ILE A 404 21.55 -34.37 -23.52
N PRO A 405 22.34 -35.29 -22.93
CA PRO A 405 21.82 -36.34 -22.05
C PRO A 405 21.50 -35.85 -20.62
N SER A 406 22.11 -34.74 -20.20
CA SER A 406 22.03 -34.19 -18.84
C SER A 406 21.02 -33.04 -18.79
N VAL A 407 20.12 -33.09 -17.81
CA VAL A 407 19.09 -32.04 -17.61
C VAL A 407 19.72 -30.69 -17.27
N GLU A 408 20.79 -30.69 -16.48
CA GLU A 408 21.48 -29.45 -16.07
C GLU A 408 22.22 -28.81 -17.26
N ASP A 409 22.82 -29.62 -18.13
CA ASP A 409 23.52 -29.13 -19.32
C ASP A 409 22.52 -28.64 -20.38
N ALA A 410 21.41 -29.35 -20.57
CA ALA A 410 20.33 -28.93 -21.46
C ALA A 410 19.68 -27.63 -20.98
N TRP A 411 19.47 -27.47 -19.68
CA TRP A 411 19.02 -26.22 -19.08
C TRP A 411 20.03 -25.09 -19.27
N SER A 412 21.31 -25.36 -19.03
CA SER A 412 22.38 -24.37 -19.18
C SER A 412 22.52 -23.89 -20.62
N PHE A 413 22.41 -24.80 -21.58
CA PHE A 413 22.34 -24.49 -23.01
C PHE A 413 21.15 -23.58 -23.32
N PHE A 414 19.95 -23.92 -22.83
CA PHE A 414 18.77 -23.09 -23.06
C PHE A 414 18.91 -21.69 -22.47
N LYS A 415 19.26 -21.62 -21.18
CA LYS A 415 19.36 -20.38 -20.41
C LYS A 415 20.42 -19.44 -20.98
N SER A 416 21.61 -19.96 -21.31
CA SER A 416 22.72 -19.15 -21.82
C SER A 416 22.39 -18.52 -23.18
N ASN A 417 21.87 -19.31 -24.13
CA ASN A 417 21.48 -18.80 -25.44
C ASN A 417 20.34 -17.77 -25.33
N PHE A 418 19.30 -18.08 -24.54
CA PHE A 418 18.18 -17.17 -24.35
C PHE A 418 18.60 -15.84 -23.70
N LEU A 419 19.37 -15.89 -22.61
CA LEU A 419 19.82 -14.68 -21.91
C LEU A 419 20.81 -13.86 -22.74
N THR A 420 21.69 -14.50 -23.50
CA THR A 420 22.64 -13.79 -24.39
C THR A 420 21.91 -12.95 -25.43
N ILE A 421 20.90 -13.53 -26.09
CA ILE A 421 20.07 -12.82 -27.07
C ILE A 421 19.21 -11.75 -26.35
N LEU A 422 18.66 -12.08 -25.19
CA LEU A 422 17.86 -11.12 -24.44
C LEU A 422 18.69 -9.92 -23.96
N ASP A 423 19.93 -10.12 -23.53
CA ASP A 423 20.83 -9.06 -23.09
C ASP A 423 21.28 -8.17 -24.26
N LYS A 424 21.41 -8.73 -25.47
CA LYS A 424 21.62 -7.97 -26.72
C LYS A 424 20.46 -7.00 -27.00
N HIS A 425 19.21 -7.47 -26.88
CA HIS A 425 18.01 -6.69 -27.26
C HIS A 425 17.45 -5.83 -26.13
N ALA A 426 17.62 -6.23 -24.87
CA ALA A 426 17.06 -5.58 -23.68
C ALA A 426 18.04 -5.60 -22.48
N PRO A 427 19.20 -4.91 -22.57
CA PRO A 427 20.24 -4.97 -21.54
C PRO A 427 19.80 -4.33 -20.21
N PHE A 428 20.38 -4.80 -19.11
CA PHE A 428 20.21 -4.18 -17.80
C PHE A 428 20.85 -2.78 -17.76
N LYS A 429 20.09 -1.77 -17.32
CA LYS A 429 20.59 -0.40 -17.11
C LYS A 429 20.25 0.09 -15.70
N LYS A 430 21.23 0.76 -15.07
CA LYS A 430 21.03 1.50 -13.82
C LYS A 430 20.18 2.73 -14.10
N CYS A 431 18.96 2.75 -13.56
CA CYS A 431 18.04 3.86 -13.70
C CYS A 431 17.96 4.62 -12.38
N ARG A 432 18.25 5.92 -12.42
CA ARG A 432 17.96 6.81 -11.29
C ARG A 432 16.45 7.06 -11.24
N THR A 433 15.82 6.74 -10.12
CA THR A 433 14.42 7.10 -9.90
C THR A 433 14.35 8.62 -9.70
N LYS A 434 13.71 9.35 -10.64
CA LYS A 434 13.46 10.79 -10.46
C LYS A 434 12.43 11.00 -9.34
N ASN A 435 12.57 12.09 -8.58
CA ASN A 435 11.76 12.41 -7.40
C ASN A 435 10.27 12.11 -7.63
N ARG A 436 9.68 11.36 -6.70
CA ARG A 436 8.27 10.96 -6.74
C ARG A 436 7.36 12.12 -6.30
N TYR A 437 7.45 13.27 -6.96
CA TYR A 437 6.48 14.33 -6.72
C TYR A 437 5.10 13.86 -7.15
N SER A 438 4.07 14.37 -6.47
CA SER A 438 2.70 14.13 -6.93
C SER A 438 2.52 14.74 -8.31
N PRO A 439 2.26 13.95 -9.36
CA PRO A 439 2.27 14.42 -10.75
C PRO A 439 1.19 15.47 -11.06
N TRP A 440 0.22 15.66 -10.15
CA TRP A 440 -0.83 16.66 -10.26
C TRP A 440 -0.46 18.02 -9.63
N PHE A 441 0.70 18.14 -8.98
CA PHE A 441 1.15 19.41 -8.39
C PHE A 441 1.96 20.21 -9.41
N THR A 442 1.39 21.31 -9.91
CA THR A 442 1.96 22.11 -11.02
C THR A 442 2.70 23.36 -10.52
N PRO A 443 3.61 23.95 -11.33
CA PRO A 443 4.28 25.21 -10.99
C PRO A 443 3.30 26.35 -10.66
N ASP A 444 2.16 26.42 -11.33
CA ASP A 444 1.12 27.43 -11.07
C ASP A 444 0.58 27.35 -9.64
N LEU A 445 0.44 26.14 -9.08
CA LEU A 445 0.03 25.97 -7.68
C LEU A 445 1.10 26.49 -6.73
N THR A 446 2.39 26.33 -7.07
CA THR A 446 3.50 26.89 -6.29
C THR A 446 3.48 28.41 -6.31
N ALA A 447 3.29 29.03 -7.48
CA ALA A 447 3.17 30.48 -7.62
C ALA A 447 1.98 31.04 -6.82
N LEU A 448 0.85 30.35 -6.86
CA LEU A 448 -0.35 30.74 -6.10
C LEU A 448 -0.15 30.60 -4.59
N ASP A 449 0.57 29.57 -4.13
CA ASP A 449 0.94 29.41 -2.71
C ASP A 449 1.89 30.54 -2.24
N GLN A 450 2.85 30.92 -3.08
CA GLN A 450 3.76 32.04 -2.81
C GLN A 450 3.00 33.37 -2.71
N HIS A 451 2.14 33.67 -3.68
CA HIS A 451 1.33 34.90 -3.68
C HIS A 451 0.45 34.98 -2.43
N LYS A 452 -0.20 33.87 -2.06
CA LYS A 452 -0.99 33.75 -0.85
C LYS A 452 -0.17 34.05 0.42
N ASN A 453 1.05 33.53 0.52
CA ASN A 453 1.94 33.76 1.66
C ASN A 453 2.43 35.21 1.75
N ILE A 454 2.65 35.87 0.61
CA ILE A 454 2.99 37.30 0.55
C ILE A 454 1.82 38.14 1.10
N LEU A 455 0.61 37.94 0.56
CA LEU A 455 -0.58 38.68 0.99
C LEU A 455 -0.88 38.52 2.48
N TRP A 456 -0.62 37.34 3.05
CA TRP A 456 -0.74 37.14 4.49
C TRP A 456 0.18 38.08 5.29
N ARG A 457 1.46 38.12 4.92
CA ARG A 457 2.44 38.97 5.61
C ARG A 457 2.05 40.44 5.52
N THR A 458 1.60 40.87 4.35
CA THR A 458 1.06 42.21 4.14
C THR A 458 -0.14 42.47 5.05
N ALA A 459 -1.11 41.55 5.13
CA ALA A 459 -2.30 41.71 5.95
C ALA A 459 -2.03 41.77 7.46
N ILE A 460 -1.03 41.02 7.95
CA ILE A 460 -0.60 41.08 9.36
C ILE A 460 0.15 42.38 9.65
N ALA A 461 1.07 42.78 8.77
CA ALA A 461 1.84 44.01 8.95
C ALA A 461 0.95 45.26 8.87
N SER A 462 -0.03 45.28 7.96
CA SER A 462 -0.92 46.42 7.75
C SER A 462 -2.10 46.47 8.71
N ASN A 463 -2.49 45.32 9.30
CA ASN A 463 -3.70 45.13 10.10
C ASN A 463 -4.99 45.66 9.43
N SER A 464 -5.02 45.68 8.10
CA SER A 464 -6.12 46.22 7.31
C SER A 464 -7.17 45.15 6.98
N PRO A 465 -8.48 45.42 7.18
CA PRO A 465 -9.55 44.51 6.77
C PRO A 465 -9.53 44.16 5.28
N ARG A 466 -9.10 45.11 4.43
CA ARG A 466 -9.00 44.92 2.97
C ARG A 466 -7.92 43.89 2.60
N ASP A 467 -6.73 44.00 3.19
CA ASP A 467 -5.63 43.08 2.90
C ASP A 467 -5.94 41.67 3.43
N MET A 468 -6.61 41.60 4.57
CA MET A 468 -7.12 40.35 5.13
C MET A 468 -8.19 39.70 4.21
N GLN A 469 -9.05 40.50 3.57
CA GLN A 469 -10.01 40.00 2.59
C GLN A 469 -9.31 39.47 1.33
N LEU A 470 -8.36 40.22 0.77
CA LEU A 470 -7.57 39.79 -0.40
C LEU A 470 -6.84 38.47 -0.13
N PHE A 471 -6.22 38.35 1.05
CA PHE A 471 -5.63 37.09 1.50
C PHE A 471 -6.66 35.94 1.53
N ARG A 472 -7.86 36.15 2.10
CA ARG A 472 -8.92 35.12 2.17
C ARG A 472 -9.39 34.67 0.78
N GLU A 473 -9.49 35.60 -0.18
CA GLU A 473 -9.87 35.31 -1.56
C GLU A 473 -8.83 34.42 -2.25
N VAL A 474 -7.56 34.82 -2.24
CA VAL A 474 -6.46 34.06 -2.85
C VAL A 474 -6.26 32.69 -2.17
N ARG A 475 -6.45 32.62 -0.85
CA ARG A 475 -6.47 31.35 -0.11
C ARG A 475 -7.55 30.39 -0.61
N ASN A 476 -8.78 30.89 -0.78
CA ASN A 476 -9.89 30.07 -1.24
C ASN A 476 -9.64 29.58 -2.67
N GLN A 477 -9.09 30.46 -3.53
CA GLN A 477 -8.66 30.13 -4.89
C GLN A 477 -7.57 29.05 -4.89
N TYR A 478 -6.56 29.15 -4.02
CA TYR A 478 -5.51 28.13 -3.87
C TYR A 478 -6.10 26.78 -3.47
N THR A 479 -6.95 26.76 -2.43
CA THR A 479 -7.58 25.53 -1.94
C THR A 479 -8.42 24.84 -3.02
N GLN A 480 -9.19 25.62 -3.79
CA GLN A 480 -10.00 25.10 -4.89
C GLN A 480 -9.12 24.57 -6.03
N SER A 481 -8.06 25.28 -6.38
CA SER A 481 -7.12 24.92 -7.46
C SER A 481 -6.38 23.62 -7.15
N VAL A 482 -5.88 23.44 -5.92
CA VAL A 482 -5.22 22.20 -5.48
C VAL A 482 -6.17 21.01 -5.58
N ARG A 483 -7.41 21.16 -5.09
CA ARG A 483 -8.43 20.09 -5.16
C ARG A 483 -8.81 19.77 -6.61
N LYS A 484 -8.96 20.79 -7.46
CA LYS A 484 -9.29 20.66 -8.89
C LYS A 484 -8.15 19.97 -9.66
N ALA A 485 -6.90 20.33 -9.38
CA ALA A 485 -5.73 19.73 -10.04
C ALA A 485 -5.64 18.23 -9.77
N LYS A 486 -5.71 17.82 -8.49
CA LYS A 486 -5.75 16.38 -8.12
C LYS A 486 -6.94 15.67 -8.77
N ALA A 487 -8.14 16.24 -8.69
CA ALA A 487 -9.34 15.62 -9.25
C ALA A 487 -9.26 15.45 -10.77
N SER A 488 -8.79 16.46 -11.49
CA SER A 488 -8.69 16.46 -12.96
C SER A 488 -7.66 15.44 -13.44
N PHE A 489 -6.49 15.39 -12.79
CA PHE A 489 -5.44 14.41 -13.10
C PHE A 489 -5.94 12.96 -13.02
N PHE A 490 -6.57 12.59 -11.90
CA PHE A 490 -7.08 11.23 -11.74
C PHE A 490 -8.27 10.96 -12.65
N ARG A 491 -9.15 11.95 -12.88
CA ARG A 491 -10.27 11.79 -13.81
C ARG A 491 -9.78 11.50 -15.23
N GLN A 492 -8.75 12.20 -15.70
CA GLN A 492 -8.14 11.96 -17.00
C GLN A 492 -7.50 10.56 -17.08
N LYS A 493 -6.79 10.13 -16.02
CA LYS A 493 -6.27 8.76 -15.94
C LYS A 493 -7.36 7.69 -15.97
N PHE A 494 -8.47 7.90 -15.26
CA PHE A 494 -9.61 6.96 -15.31
C PHE A 494 -10.33 6.97 -16.66
N ALA A 495 -10.38 8.12 -17.34
CA ALA A 495 -10.94 8.21 -18.68
C ALA A 495 -10.12 7.40 -19.70
N SER A 496 -8.78 7.41 -19.58
CA SER A 496 -7.89 6.62 -20.45
C SER A 496 -7.80 5.12 -20.10
N CYS A 497 -8.55 4.66 -19.09
CA CYS A 497 -8.59 3.25 -18.69
C CYS A 497 -9.67 2.42 -19.40
N SER A 498 -10.42 2.98 -20.35
CA SER A 498 -11.52 2.29 -21.04
C SER A 498 -11.03 0.98 -21.68
N SER A 499 -11.43 -0.16 -21.10
CA SER A 499 -11.07 -1.58 -21.37
C SER A 499 -9.91 -2.20 -20.57
N ASN A 500 -8.97 -1.45 -20.00
CA ASN A 500 -7.81 -2.04 -19.32
C ASN A 500 -7.97 -2.07 -17.79
N SER A 501 -8.50 -3.20 -17.28
CA SER A 501 -8.69 -3.46 -15.84
C SER A 501 -7.40 -3.25 -15.04
N LYS A 502 -6.24 -3.62 -15.58
CA LYS A 502 -4.96 -3.45 -14.87
C LYS A 502 -4.61 -1.97 -14.70
N LYS A 503 -4.64 -1.17 -15.78
CA LYS A 503 -4.39 0.28 -15.71
C LYS A 503 -5.35 0.98 -14.75
N PHE A 504 -6.61 0.53 -14.71
CA PHE A 504 -7.60 0.99 -13.75
C PHE A 504 -7.15 0.73 -12.31
N TRP A 505 -6.77 -0.51 -11.99
CA TRP A 505 -6.30 -0.86 -10.66
C TRP A 505 -4.98 -0.21 -10.27
N ASP A 506 -4.05 -0.04 -11.20
CA ASP A 506 -2.80 0.67 -10.97
C ASP A 506 -3.07 2.16 -10.66
N THR A 507 -4.06 2.75 -11.32
CA THR A 507 -4.53 4.11 -11.01
C THR A 507 -5.14 4.18 -9.61
N VAL A 508 -6.01 3.24 -9.23
CA VAL A 508 -6.58 3.16 -7.87
C VAL A 508 -5.49 2.99 -6.82
N LYS A 509 -4.54 2.06 -7.03
CA LYS A 509 -3.40 1.83 -6.13
C LYS A 509 -2.52 3.06 -6.00
N SER A 510 -2.32 3.81 -7.08
CA SER A 510 -1.56 5.07 -7.06
C SER A 510 -2.26 6.18 -6.28
N MET A 511 -3.58 6.13 -6.12
CA MET A 511 -4.31 7.04 -5.23
C MET A 511 -4.21 6.63 -3.76
N GLU A 512 -4.13 5.33 -3.50
CA GLU A 512 -3.98 4.77 -2.15
C GLU A 512 -2.54 4.87 -1.63
N ASN A 513 -1.57 5.39 -2.41
CA ASN A 513 -0.14 5.46 -2.07
C ASN A 513 0.31 4.24 -1.24
N LYS A 514 -0.06 3.04 -1.69
CA LYS A 514 0.51 1.82 -1.10
C LYS A 514 1.99 1.88 -1.42
N SER A 515 2.81 2.21 -0.42
CA SER A 515 4.17 1.69 -0.40
C SER A 515 4.00 0.18 -0.65
N THR A 516 4.62 -0.29 -1.72
CA THR A 516 4.59 -1.70 -2.10
C THR A 516 4.85 -2.50 -0.82
N SER A 517 3.93 -3.40 -0.47
CA SER A 517 3.88 -4.18 0.77
C SER A 517 5.05 -5.14 0.96
N SER A 518 6.14 -4.91 0.24
CA SER A 518 7.41 -5.63 0.23
C SER A 518 8.53 -4.82 0.91
N GLN A 519 8.23 -3.65 1.49
CA GLN A 519 9.21 -2.92 2.31
C GLN A 519 9.47 -3.71 3.58
N LEU A 520 10.74 -3.93 3.89
CA LEU A 520 11.15 -4.53 5.16
C LEU A 520 10.61 -3.71 6.32
N PRO A 521 10.31 -4.34 7.46
CA PRO A 521 10.07 -3.57 8.66
C PRO A 521 11.27 -2.69 8.97
N THR A 522 11.01 -1.50 9.51
CA THR A 522 12.05 -0.54 9.90
C THR A 522 12.97 -1.12 10.99
N ALA A 523 12.45 -2.07 11.77
CA ALA A 523 13.19 -2.78 12.79
C ALA A 523 12.65 -4.21 12.96
N LEU A 524 13.50 -5.13 13.42
CA LEU A 524 13.12 -6.52 13.70
C LEU A 524 13.65 -6.92 15.08
N ARG A 525 12.84 -7.63 15.88
CA ARG A 525 13.26 -8.16 17.18
C ARG A 525 14.05 -9.45 16.99
N LEU A 526 15.24 -9.50 17.58
CA LEU A 526 16.17 -10.63 17.63
C LEU A 526 16.39 -11.01 19.10
N GLY A 527 15.57 -11.92 19.62
CA GLY A 527 15.54 -12.25 21.05
C GLY A 527 15.22 -11.01 21.88
N ASN A 528 16.16 -10.60 22.74
CA ASN A 528 16.01 -9.42 23.61
C ASN A 528 16.47 -8.11 22.95
N THR A 529 17.02 -8.15 21.74
CA THR A 529 17.54 -6.97 21.03
C THR A 529 16.68 -6.62 19.82
N VAL A 530 16.72 -5.36 19.38
CA VAL A 530 16.01 -4.90 18.17
C VAL A 530 17.04 -4.37 17.19
N THR A 531 17.10 -4.94 16.00
CA THR A 531 17.98 -4.47 14.92
C THR A 531 17.23 -3.57 13.95
N THR A 532 17.94 -2.60 13.39
CA THR A 532 17.44 -1.65 12.37
C THR A 532 18.32 -1.64 11.12
N ASP A 533 19.35 -2.50 11.09
CA ASP A 533 20.18 -2.70 9.92
C ASP A 533 19.45 -3.63 8.94
N LYS A 534 19.17 -3.12 7.74
CA LYS A 534 18.41 -3.85 6.73
C LYS A 534 19.11 -5.13 6.28
N SER A 535 20.45 -5.16 6.26
CA SER A 535 21.22 -6.37 5.92
C SER A 535 21.04 -7.45 6.98
N MET A 536 21.13 -7.09 8.26
CA MET A 536 20.84 -8.04 9.34
C MET A 536 19.37 -8.48 9.33
N ILE A 537 18.43 -7.60 9.00
CA ILE A 537 17.01 -7.94 8.94
C ILE A 537 16.75 -9.02 7.88
N ILE A 538 17.29 -8.90 6.67
CA ILE A 538 17.11 -9.93 5.63
C ILE A 538 17.75 -11.27 6.01
N GLU A 539 18.92 -11.27 6.66
CA GLU A 539 19.58 -12.52 7.05
C GLU A 539 18.80 -13.22 8.16
N ASN A 540 18.28 -12.46 9.11
CA ASN A 540 17.46 -13.02 10.18
C ASN A 540 16.12 -13.53 9.68
N PHE A 541 15.48 -12.84 8.72
CA PHE A 541 14.32 -13.41 8.05
C PHE A 541 14.67 -14.71 7.32
N ASN A 542 15.81 -14.75 6.62
CA ASN A 542 16.19 -15.96 5.90
C ASN A 542 16.42 -17.13 6.86
N LYS A 543 17.17 -16.90 7.95
CA LYS A 543 17.37 -17.88 9.02
C LYS A 543 16.04 -18.32 9.66
N HIS A 544 15.16 -17.37 9.97
CA HIS A 544 13.85 -17.67 10.58
C HIS A 544 12.99 -18.56 9.68
N PHE A 545 12.96 -18.28 8.38
CA PHE A 545 12.15 -19.06 7.42
C PHE A 545 12.80 -20.40 7.05
N SER A 546 14.13 -20.51 6.98
CA SER A 546 14.79 -21.79 6.69
C SER A 546 14.64 -22.79 7.85
N THR A 547 14.72 -22.29 9.09
CA THR A 547 14.58 -23.11 10.31
C THR A 547 13.14 -23.40 10.71
N ALA A 548 12.17 -22.73 10.10
CA ALA A 548 10.75 -22.89 10.36
C ALA A 548 10.27 -24.35 10.29
N GLY A 549 10.77 -25.11 9.33
CA GLY A 549 10.38 -26.51 9.12
C GLY A 549 10.86 -27.47 10.21
N HIS A 550 11.86 -27.09 11.00
CA HIS A 550 12.38 -27.89 12.10
C HIS A 550 11.65 -27.65 13.44
N ALA A 551 10.58 -26.84 13.45
CA ALA A 551 9.85 -26.49 14.67
C ALA A 551 9.36 -27.72 15.44
N PHE A 552 8.91 -28.78 14.75
CA PHE A 552 8.50 -30.03 15.39
C PHE A 552 9.66 -30.69 16.15
N ARG A 553 10.81 -30.88 15.49
CA ARG A 553 12.01 -31.49 16.11
C ARG A 553 12.54 -30.69 17.30
N LEU A 554 12.41 -29.36 17.24
CA LEU A 554 12.81 -28.48 18.34
C LEU A 554 11.83 -28.53 19.53
N ALA A 555 10.54 -28.77 19.27
CA ALA A 555 9.50 -28.85 20.30
C ALA A 555 9.43 -30.23 20.97
N THR A 556 9.81 -31.29 20.27
CA THR A 556 9.77 -32.67 20.79
C THR A 556 11.19 -33.18 21.03
N SER A 557 11.67 -33.11 22.28
CA SER A 557 13.01 -33.55 22.70
C SER A 557 13.21 -35.08 22.77
N THR A 558 12.21 -35.87 22.38
CA THR A 558 12.24 -37.34 22.45
C THR A 558 12.27 -37.92 21.05
N SER A 559 13.22 -38.84 20.79
CA SER A 559 13.26 -39.66 19.58
C SER A 559 12.02 -40.56 19.53
N ALA A 560 10.88 -40.02 19.11
CA ALA A 560 9.76 -40.84 18.71
C ALA A 560 10.18 -41.58 17.44
N ASN A 561 10.56 -42.85 17.58
CA ASN A 561 10.59 -43.82 16.49
C ASN A 561 9.20 -43.85 15.88
N SER A 562 8.97 -42.97 14.91
CA SER A 562 7.67 -42.76 14.29
C SER A 562 7.62 -43.70 13.09
N SER A 563 7.08 -44.91 13.31
CA SER A 563 6.51 -45.66 12.20
C SER A 563 5.46 -44.77 11.54
N ALA A 564 5.56 -44.62 10.22
CA ALA A 564 4.55 -43.88 9.47
C ALA A 564 3.16 -44.42 9.86
N PRO A 565 2.15 -43.56 10.09
CA PRO A 565 0.81 -44.04 10.36
C PRO A 565 0.40 -45.00 9.24
N PRO A 566 -0.21 -46.16 9.56
CA PRO A 566 -0.53 -47.18 8.56
C PRO A 566 -1.35 -46.54 7.45
N ALA A 567 -0.78 -46.53 6.24
CA ALA A 567 -1.54 -46.14 5.06
C ALA A 567 -2.71 -47.11 4.95
N ALA A 568 -3.93 -46.59 4.77
CA ALA A 568 -5.09 -47.45 4.59
C ALA A 568 -4.79 -48.44 3.43
N PRO A 569 -5.07 -49.74 3.58
CA PRO A 569 -4.94 -50.69 2.48
C PRO A 569 -5.92 -50.27 1.39
N ARG A 570 -5.38 -49.76 0.27
CA ARG A 570 -6.17 -49.35 -0.89
C ARG A 570 -6.20 -50.50 -1.90
N PRO A 571 -7.33 -50.74 -2.59
CA PRO A 571 -7.38 -51.71 -3.68
C PRO A 571 -6.28 -51.38 -4.71
N SER A 572 -5.79 -52.39 -5.45
CA SER A 572 -4.71 -52.26 -6.43
C SER A 572 -4.98 -51.12 -7.43
N LEU A 573 -4.51 -49.92 -7.10
CA LEU A 573 -4.59 -48.75 -7.96
C LEU A 573 -3.67 -49.03 -9.16
N SER A 574 -4.10 -48.61 -10.35
CA SER A 574 -3.22 -48.64 -11.52
C SER A 574 -1.98 -47.80 -11.20
N ARG A 575 -0.79 -48.35 -11.42
CA ARG A 575 0.47 -47.67 -11.13
C ARG A 575 0.56 -46.35 -11.92
N PHE A 576 0.76 -45.24 -11.23
CA PHE A 576 0.92 -43.93 -11.85
C PHE A 576 2.34 -43.75 -12.34
N SER A 577 2.48 -43.37 -13.61
CA SER A 577 3.74 -42.95 -14.22
C SER A 577 3.52 -41.65 -14.99
N PHE A 578 4.54 -40.79 -15.04
CA PHE A 578 4.48 -39.60 -15.88
C PHE A 578 4.35 -39.97 -17.35
N THR A 579 3.50 -39.22 -18.05
CA THR A 579 3.33 -39.30 -19.51
C THR A 579 4.04 -38.13 -20.18
N GLN A 580 4.47 -38.36 -21.42
CA GLN A 580 5.19 -37.36 -22.20
C GLN A 580 4.36 -36.09 -22.39
N ILE A 581 4.95 -34.95 -22.05
CA ILE A 581 4.34 -33.63 -22.20
C ILE A 581 4.32 -33.25 -23.69
N GLN A 582 3.18 -32.74 -24.13
CA GLN A 582 2.96 -32.29 -25.49
C GLN A 582 3.34 -30.81 -25.67
N ILE A 583 3.90 -30.48 -26.83
CA ILE A 583 4.32 -29.10 -27.17
C ILE A 583 3.15 -28.13 -27.07
N ALA A 584 1.94 -28.56 -27.47
CA ALA A 584 0.73 -27.74 -27.42
C ALA A 584 0.37 -27.31 -25.98
N ASP A 585 0.57 -28.18 -24.99
CA ASP A 585 0.31 -27.85 -23.58
C ASP A 585 1.32 -26.81 -23.06
N VAL A 586 2.61 -26.97 -23.38
CA VAL A 586 3.65 -26.01 -22.99
C VAL A 586 3.44 -24.66 -23.67
N LEU A 587 3.15 -24.65 -24.97
CA LEU A 587 2.85 -23.44 -25.73
C LEU A 587 1.69 -22.67 -25.11
N LYS A 588 0.60 -23.37 -24.74
CA LYS A 588 -0.57 -22.77 -24.10
C LYS A 588 -0.21 -22.13 -22.76
N GLU A 589 0.58 -22.81 -21.92
CA GLU A 589 1.03 -22.24 -20.64
C GLU A 589 1.91 -21.00 -20.83
N LEU A 590 2.86 -21.04 -21.78
CA LEU A 590 3.73 -19.91 -22.10
C LEU A 590 2.94 -18.69 -22.59
N GLN A 591 1.94 -18.89 -23.45
CA GLN A 591 1.05 -17.83 -23.92
C GLN A 591 0.16 -17.25 -22.80
N ASN A 592 -0.16 -18.06 -21.79
CA ASN A 592 -0.96 -17.65 -20.64
C ASN A 592 -0.14 -17.04 -19.49
N LEU A 593 1.18 -16.94 -19.62
CA LEU A 593 2.03 -16.27 -18.63
C LEU A 593 1.57 -14.83 -18.38
N ASP A 594 1.66 -14.42 -17.11
CA ASP A 594 1.45 -13.03 -16.70
C ASP A 594 2.78 -12.28 -16.89
N PRO A 595 2.90 -11.37 -17.88
CA PRO A 595 4.15 -10.71 -18.21
C PRO A 595 4.64 -9.73 -17.12
N TYR A 596 3.84 -9.51 -16.08
CA TYR A 596 4.14 -8.55 -15.03
C TYR A 596 4.57 -9.19 -13.71
N LYS A 597 4.61 -10.53 -13.65
CA LYS A 597 5.21 -11.24 -12.52
C LYS A 597 6.74 -11.04 -12.55
N SER A 598 7.33 -11.03 -11.36
CA SER A 598 8.78 -10.92 -11.20
C SER A 598 9.49 -12.19 -11.69
N ALA A 599 10.65 -12.02 -12.33
CA ALA A 599 11.57 -13.12 -12.58
C ALA A 599 12.07 -13.77 -11.27
N GLY A 600 12.44 -15.05 -11.37
CA GLY A 600 13.12 -15.78 -10.30
C GLY A 600 14.59 -15.37 -10.17
N LEU A 601 15.38 -16.20 -9.49
CA LEU A 601 16.84 -16.01 -9.39
C LEU A 601 17.57 -16.30 -10.71
N ASP A 602 16.89 -16.93 -11.67
CA ASP A 602 17.34 -17.22 -13.04
C ASP A 602 17.33 -15.99 -13.97
N ASN A 603 16.72 -14.88 -13.55
CA ASN A 603 16.57 -13.64 -14.33
C ASN A 603 15.82 -13.79 -15.67
N LEU A 604 15.01 -14.84 -15.81
CA LEU A 604 14.12 -15.02 -16.96
C LEU A 604 12.77 -14.33 -16.70
N ASP A 605 12.57 -13.18 -17.33
CA ASP A 605 11.34 -12.41 -17.21
C ASP A 605 10.19 -13.07 -18.01
N PRO A 606 9.01 -13.30 -17.38
CA PRO A 606 7.85 -13.91 -18.03
C PRO A 606 7.38 -13.20 -19.31
N LEU A 607 7.65 -11.89 -19.42
CA LEU A 607 7.35 -11.10 -20.62
C LEU A 607 8.01 -11.69 -21.86
N PHE A 608 9.32 -11.94 -21.82
CA PHE A 608 10.04 -12.39 -23.02
C PHE A 608 9.73 -13.84 -23.35
N LEU A 609 9.53 -14.70 -22.35
CA LEU A 609 9.07 -16.08 -22.55
C LEU A 609 7.70 -16.14 -23.25
N LYS A 610 6.80 -15.22 -22.89
CA LYS A 610 5.49 -15.09 -23.53
C LYS A 610 5.59 -14.61 -24.98
N LEU A 611 6.44 -13.60 -25.25
CA LEU A 611 6.67 -13.09 -26.61
C LEU A 611 7.27 -14.17 -27.52
N SER A 612 8.21 -14.95 -27.00
CA SER A 612 8.90 -16.00 -27.74
C SER A 612 8.24 -17.38 -27.70
N ALA A 613 7.02 -17.49 -27.16
CA ALA A 613 6.40 -18.76 -26.81
C ALA A 613 6.38 -19.78 -27.96
N THR A 614 6.11 -19.33 -29.19
CA THR A 614 6.06 -20.18 -30.39
C THR A 614 7.42 -20.76 -30.79
N ILE A 615 8.52 -20.09 -30.44
CA ILE A 615 9.89 -20.53 -30.75
C ILE A 615 10.40 -21.46 -29.64
N VAL A 616 10.19 -21.08 -28.38
CA VAL A 616 10.80 -21.78 -27.24
C VAL A 616 9.96 -22.94 -26.70
N ALA A 617 8.69 -23.10 -27.11
CA ALA A 617 7.84 -24.19 -26.64
C ALA A 617 8.45 -25.57 -26.91
N THR A 618 8.98 -25.80 -28.11
CA THR A 618 9.61 -27.07 -28.50
C THR A 618 10.81 -27.42 -27.62
N PRO A 619 11.88 -26.60 -27.53
CA PRO A 619 13.03 -26.93 -26.69
C PRO A 619 12.70 -27.06 -25.20
N ILE A 620 11.76 -26.27 -24.68
CA ILE A 620 11.30 -26.40 -23.29
C ILE A 620 10.58 -27.74 -23.07
N THR A 621 9.79 -28.19 -24.06
CA THR A 621 9.10 -29.49 -23.98
C THR A 621 10.09 -30.65 -23.96
N SER A 622 11.13 -30.60 -24.80
CA SER A 622 12.22 -31.58 -24.79
C SER A 622 12.90 -31.63 -23.42
N LEU A 623 13.22 -30.46 -22.83
CA LEU A 623 13.82 -30.38 -21.49
C LEU A 623 12.92 -30.99 -20.39
N PHE A 624 11.61 -30.75 -20.44
CA PHE A 624 10.67 -31.32 -19.47
C PHE A 624 10.57 -32.85 -19.59
N ASN A 625 10.53 -33.37 -20.82
CA ASN A 625 10.48 -34.81 -21.05
C ASN A 625 11.81 -35.49 -20.66
N LEU A 626 12.95 -34.83 -20.91
CA LEU A 626 14.26 -35.30 -20.42
C LEU A 626 14.26 -35.40 -18.89
N SER A 627 13.70 -34.41 -18.18
CA SER A 627 13.53 -34.44 -16.73
C SER A 627 12.70 -35.62 -16.23
N PHE A 628 11.64 -36.00 -16.94
CA PHE A 628 10.85 -37.19 -16.58
C PHE A 628 11.62 -38.50 -16.80
N ILE A 629 12.41 -38.59 -17.87
CA ILE A 629 13.19 -39.79 -18.18
C ILE A 629 14.34 -39.96 -17.18
N SER A 630 15.06 -38.89 -16.86
CA SER A 630 16.22 -38.94 -15.96
C SER A 630 15.86 -38.83 -14.48
N SER A 631 14.61 -38.47 -14.14
CA SER A 631 14.19 -38.15 -12.77
C SER A 631 14.97 -36.98 -12.13
N GLU A 632 15.51 -36.06 -12.94
CA GLU A 632 16.31 -34.93 -12.48
C GLU A 632 15.65 -33.57 -12.73
N ILE A 633 15.93 -32.59 -11.88
CA ILE A 633 15.44 -31.21 -12.01
C ILE A 633 16.62 -30.22 -11.95
N PRO A 634 16.65 -29.20 -12.82
CA PRO A 634 17.70 -28.19 -12.82
C PRO A 634 17.88 -27.53 -11.45
N LYS A 635 19.13 -27.29 -11.04
CA LYS A 635 19.45 -26.66 -9.74
C LYS A 635 18.84 -25.27 -9.60
N ASP A 636 18.82 -24.50 -10.68
CA ASP A 636 18.18 -23.17 -10.72
C ASP A 636 16.70 -23.23 -10.33
N TRP A 637 15.97 -24.28 -10.73
CA TRP A 637 14.54 -24.45 -10.46
C TRP A 637 14.27 -24.82 -9.00
N LYS A 638 15.30 -25.25 -8.27
CA LYS A 638 15.28 -25.57 -6.85
C LYS A 638 15.65 -24.38 -5.96
N ALA A 639 15.99 -23.24 -6.54
CA ALA A 639 16.31 -21.99 -5.85
C ALA A 639 15.12 -21.01 -5.82
N ALA A 640 14.83 -20.43 -4.65
CA ALA A 640 13.70 -19.50 -4.47
C ALA A 640 14.14 -18.14 -3.91
N ALA A 641 13.57 -17.05 -4.45
CA ALA A 641 13.65 -15.73 -3.82
C ALA A 641 12.43 -15.51 -2.90
N VAL A 642 12.66 -15.40 -1.60
CA VAL A 642 11.61 -15.27 -0.57
C VAL A 642 11.34 -13.80 -0.26
N ILE A 643 10.07 -13.40 -0.27
CA ILE A 643 9.61 -12.08 0.16
C ILE A 643 8.84 -12.22 1.48
N PRO A 644 9.28 -11.59 2.59
CA PRO A 644 8.52 -11.55 3.83
C PRO A 644 7.24 -10.72 3.66
N LEU A 645 6.07 -11.35 3.81
CA LEU A 645 4.77 -10.69 3.73
C LEU A 645 4.11 -10.58 5.11
N PHE A 646 3.86 -9.36 5.57
CA PHE A 646 3.26 -9.13 6.89
C PHE A 646 1.81 -9.65 6.96
N LYS A 647 1.53 -10.52 7.94
CA LYS A 647 0.23 -11.19 8.13
C LYS A 647 -0.70 -10.44 9.12
N GLY A 648 -0.17 -9.49 9.87
CA GLY A 648 -0.83 -8.80 10.98
C GLY A 648 -0.22 -9.14 12.34
N GLY A 649 -0.48 -8.32 13.37
CA GLY A 649 0.12 -8.47 14.70
C GLY A 649 1.21 -7.43 14.98
N ASP A 650 2.25 -7.82 15.72
CA ASP A 650 3.42 -6.98 15.96
C ASP A 650 4.34 -7.00 14.73
N THR A 651 4.64 -5.83 14.17
CA THR A 651 5.55 -5.70 13.01
C THR A 651 6.99 -6.03 13.35
N LEU A 652 7.36 -6.05 14.63
CA LEU A 652 8.72 -6.37 15.07
C LEU A 652 8.96 -7.89 15.19
N ASP A 653 7.90 -8.69 15.24
CA ASP A 653 7.98 -10.14 15.42
C ASP A 653 8.08 -10.86 14.05
N PRO A 654 9.18 -11.60 13.77
CA PRO A 654 9.31 -12.39 12.54
C PRO A 654 8.17 -13.39 12.33
N ASN A 655 7.56 -13.91 13.40
CA ASN A 655 6.43 -14.85 13.28
C ASN A 655 5.20 -14.19 12.66
N CYS A 656 5.10 -12.86 12.67
CA CYS A 656 4.02 -12.11 12.04
C CYS A 656 4.21 -11.92 10.51
N TYR A 657 5.18 -12.61 9.90
CA TYR A 657 5.44 -12.58 8.46
C TYR A 657 5.29 -13.98 7.83
N ARG A 658 4.86 -14.02 6.57
CA ARG A 658 4.83 -15.23 5.73
C ARG A 658 5.97 -15.20 4.71
N PRO A 659 6.70 -16.31 4.51
CA PRO A 659 7.69 -16.41 3.44
C PRO A 659 6.98 -16.65 2.09
N ILE A 660 6.93 -15.67 1.19
CA ILE A 660 6.39 -15.89 -0.17
C ILE A 660 7.53 -16.21 -1.13
N SER A 661 7.55 -17.44 -1.66
CA SER A 661 8.60 -17.92 -2.57
C SER A 661 8.32 -17.53 -4.02
N ILE A 662 9.21 -16.75 -4.60
CA ILE A 662 9.29 -16.48 -6.04
C ILE A 662 10.19 -17.55 -6.66
N LEU A 663 9.55 -18.56 -7.25
CA LEU A 663 10.21 -19.60 -8.04
C LEU A 663 10.43 -19.14 -9.50
N PRO A 664 11.43 -19.70 -10.19
CA PRO A 664 11.64 -19.51 -11.63
C PRO A 664 10.37 -19.72 -12.46
N CYS A 665 10.24 -18.95 -13.54
CA CYS A 665 9.03 -18.97 -14.36
C CYS A 665 8.82 -20.34 -15.02
N LEU A 666 9.87 -20.91 -15.61
CA LEU A 666 9.81 -22.21 -16.28
C LEU A 666 9.61 -23.37 -15.32
N SER A 667 10.15 -23.29 -14.09
CA SER A 667 9.83 -24.22 -13.01
C SER A 667 8.33 -24.26 -12.73
N LYS A 668 7.64 -23.12 -12.70
CA LYS A 668 6.17 -23.09 -12.51
C LYS A 668 5.40 -23.65 -13.70
N VAL A 669 5.87 -23.41 -14.93
CA VAL A 669 5.27 -24.02 -16.12
C VAL A 669 5.38 -25.55 -16.03
N PHE A 670 6.55 -26.06 -15.60
CA PHE A 670 6.75 -27.49 -15.40
C PHE A 670 5.88 -28.06 -14.27
N GLU A 671 5.85 -27.39 -13.11
CA GLU A 671 4.97 -27.76 -11.99
C GLU A 671 3.50 -27.79 -12.41
N SER A 672 3.05 -26.90 -13.30
CA SER A 672 1.68 -26.89 -13.83
C SER A 672 1.36 -28.18 -14.59
N GLN A 673 2.28 -28.66 -15.43
CA GLN A 673 2.12 -29.91 -16.18
C GLN A 673 2.12 -31.14 -15.25
N VAL A 674 3.06 -31.18 -14.31
CA VAL A 674 3.13 -32.24 -13.29
C VAL A 674 1.85 -32.27 -12.46
N ASN A 675 1.41 -31.10 -11.98
CA ASN A 675 0.23 -30.98 -11.15
C ASN A 675 -1.05 -31.41 -11.87
N LYS A 676 -1.17 -31.13 -13.18
CA LYS A 676 -2.27 -31.62 -14.02
C LYS A 676 -2.33 -33.14 -14.02
N GLN A 677 -1.24 -33.81 -14.38
CA GLN A 677 -1.19 -35.29 -14.43
C GLN A 677 -1.47 -35.92 -13.05
N VAL A 678 -0.89 -35.36 -11.98
CA VAL A 678 -1.10 -35.84 -10.60
C VAL A 678 -2.56 -35.66 -10.16
N THR A 679 -3.14 -34.48 -10.39
CA THR A 679 -4.52 -34.20 -9.97
C THR A 679 -5.53 -35.06 -10.72
N ASP A 680 -5.32 -35.23 -12.04
CA ASP A 680 -6.18 -36.06 -12.88
C ASP A 680 -6.19 -37.52 -12.38
N HIS A 681 -5.02 -38.06 -12.04
CA HIS A 681 -4.90 -39.41 -11.45
C HIS A 681 -5.57 -39.51 -10.07
N LEU A 682 -5.38 -38.53 -9.19
CA LEU A 682 -5.92 -38.57 -7.83
C LEU A 682 -7.45 -38.45 -7.80
N GLU A 683 -8.03 -37.61 -8.66
CA GLU A 683 -9.48 -37.42 -8.76
C GLU A 683 -10.15 -38.58 -9.51
N SER A 684 -9.53 -39.15 -10.55
CA SER A 684 -10.08 -40.32 -11.27
C SER A 684 -10.23 -41.55 -10.35
N HIS A 685 -9.31 -41.69 -9.40
CA HIS A 685 -9.30 -42.78 -8.41
C HIS A 685 -9.98 -42.41 -7.08
N ARG A 686 -10.59 -41.22 -6.96
CA ARG A 686 -11.27 -40.73 -5.75
C ARG A 686 -10.43 -40.89 -4.47
N THR A 687 -9.12 -40.62 -4.57
CA THR A 687 -8.17 -40.84 -3.47
C THR A 687 -8.32 -39.86 -2.31
N PHE A 688 -8.85 -38.66 -2.60
CA PHE A 688 -9.10 -37.62 -1.61
C PHE A 688 -10.36 -37.90 -0.80
N SER A 689 -10.28 -37.67 0.51
CA SER A 689 -11.41 -37.73 1.41
C SER A 689 -12.54 -36.79 0.94
N ALA A 690 -13.79 -37.25 1.06
CA ALA A 690 -14.95 -36.45 0.69
C ALA A 690 -15.04 -35.13 1.48
N VAL A 691 -14.52 -35.11 2.71
CA VAL A 691 -14.53 -33.93 3.59
C VAL A 691 -13.33 -33.00 3.42
N GLN A 692 -12.38 -33.36 2.54
CA GLN A 692 -11.26 -32.50 2.17
C GLN A 692 -11.68 -31.53 1.05
N SER A 693 -11.66 -30.23 1.36
CA SER A 693 -12.09 -29.15 0.46
C SER A 693 -10.97 -28.19 0.07
N GLY A 694 -9.78 -28.30 0.66
CA GLY A 694 -8.63 -27.45 0.34
C GLY A 694 -8.08 -27.73 -1.06
N PHE A 695 -7.86 -26.66 -1.85
CA PHE A 695 -7.22 -26.70 -3.18
C PHE A 695 -7.87 -27.62 -4.23
N ARG A 696 -9.15 -28.01 -4.05
CA ARG A 696 -9.86 -28.90 -4.97
C ARG A 696 -10.87 -28.15 -5.84
N ALA A 697 -11.00 -28.59 -7.09
CA ALA A 697 -11.96 -28.02 -8.02
C ALA A 697 -13.40 -28.28 -7.56
N GLY A 698 -14.28 -27.28 -7.63
CA GLY A 698 -15.68 -27.39 -7.19
C GLY A 698 -15.89 -27.28 -5.67
N HIS A 699 -14.81 -27.27 -4.87
CA HIS A 699 -14.86 -27.05 -3.43
C HIS A 699 -14.47 -25.60 -3.10
N GLY A 700 -15.11 -25.01 -2.09
CA GLY A 700 -14.76 -23.65 -1.63
C GLY A 700 -15.01 -23.45 -0.14
N CYS A 701 -14.55 -22.32 0.40
CA CYS A 701 -14.79 -21.97 1.81
C CYS A 701 -16.28 -21.99 2.14
N THR A 702 -17.11 -21.46 1.24
CA THR A 702 -18.55 -21.36 1.48
C THR A 702 -19.24 -22.71 1.49
N SER A 703 -18.82 -23.67 0.66
CA SER A 703 -19.42 -25.00 0.64
C SER A 703 -19.08 -25.79 1.90
N ALA A 704 -17.81 -25.73 2.35
CA ALA A 704 -17.37 -26.41 3.56
C ALA A 704 -18.08 -25.86 4.81
N THR A 705 -18.14 -24.53 4.97
CA THR A 705 -18.86 -23.92 6.10
C THR A 705 -20.36 -24.21 6.05
N LEU A 706 -20.99 -24.25 4.87
CA LEU A 706 -22.41 -24.55 4.74
C LEU A 706 -22.76 -25.97 5.19
N LYS A 707 -21.88 -26.95 4.92
CA LYS A 707 -22.05 -28.33 5.40
C LYS A 707 -21.97 -28.41 6.92
N VAL A 708 -20.92 -27.83 7.52
CA VAL A 708 -20.73 -27.77 8.97
C VAL A 708 -21.96 -27.14 9.65
N LEU A 709 -22.44 -26.00 9.13
CA LEU A 709 -23.60 -25.33 9.68
C LEU A 709 -24.89 -26.14 9.54
N ASN A 710 -25.08 -26.82 8.39
CA ASN A 710 -26.23 -27.71 8.22
C ASN A 710 -26.28 -28.78 9.32
N ASP A 711 -25.14 -29.41 9.62
CA ASP A 711 -25.06 -30.47 10.62
C ASP A 711 -25.36 -29.94 12.02
N ILE A 712 -24.70 -28.84 12.41
CA ILE A 712 -24.89 -28.21 13.73
C ILE A 712 -26.35 -27.79 13.92
N ILE A 713 -26.97 -27.18 12.92
CA ILE A 713 -28.37 -26.74 13.00
C ILE A 713 -29.32 -27.91 13.09
N THR A 714 -29.07 -28.97 12.31
CA THR A 714 -29.88 -30.19 12.36
C THR A 714 -29.77 -30.88 13.72
N ALA A 715 -28.58 -30.89 14.34
CA ALA A 715 -28.39 -31.41 15.69
C ALA A 715 -29.13 -30.59 16.74
N ILE A 716 -29.04 -29.25 16.67
CA ILE A 716 -29.77 -28.35 17.58
C ILE A 716 -31.30 -28.53 17.42
N ASP A 717 -31.79 -28.73 16.19
CA ASP A 717 -33.22 -29.01 15.92
C ASP A 717 -33.71 -30.32 16.56
N LYS A 718 -32.79 -31.27 16.78
CA LYS A 718 -33.02 -32.51 17.52
C LYS A 718 -32.80 -32.39 19.03
N ARG A 719 -32.60 -31.16 19.55
CA ARG A 719 -32.28 -30.86 20.96
C ARG A 719 -31.00 -31.53 21.47
N GLN A 720 -30.02 -31.74 20.59
CA GLN A 720 -28.70 -32.27 20.96
C GLN A 720 -27.74 -31.14 21.34
N TYR A 721 -26.79 -31.44 22.24
CA TYR A 721 -25.63 -30.59 22.50
C TYR A 721 -24.66 -30.70 21.31
N CYS A 722 -23.97 -29.61 20.99
CA CYS A 722 -22.96 -29.59 19.93
C CYS A 722 -21.73 -28.80 20.36
N ALA A 723 -20.55 -29.38 20.15
CA ALA A 723 -19.27 -28.74 20.41
C ALA A 723 -18.34 -28.91 19.20
N ALA A 724 -17.47 -27.93 18.98
CA ALA A 724 -16.48 -27.96 17.91
C ALA A 724 -15.12 -27.45 18.39
N VAL A 725 -14.05 -28.08 17.92
CA VAL A 725 -12.67 -27.61 18.03
C VAL A 725 -12.23 -27.09 16.66
N PHE A 726 -11.85 -25.82 16.62
CA PHE A 726 -11.20 -25.19 15.47
C PHE A 726 -9.69 -25.31 15.63
N ILE A 727 -9.06 -26.12 14.79
CA ILE A 727 -7.65 -26.50 14.88
C ILE A 727 -6.83 -25.64 13.91
N ASP A 728 -5.78 -24.99 14.42
CA ASP A 728 -4.77 -24.25 13.63
C ASP A 728 -3.42 -24.94 13.82
N LEU A 729 -2.67 -25.12 12.73
CA LEU A 729 -1.34 -25.72 12.74
C LEU A 729 -0.25 -24.64 12.65
N ALA A 730 0.83 -24.82 13.41
CA ALA A 730 1.96 -23.91 13.36
C ALA A 730 2.82 -24.21 12.12
N LYS A 731 2.88 -23.25 11.18
CA LYS A 731 3.77 -23.28 10.00
C LYS A 731 3.61 -24.53 9.13
N ALA A 732 2.36 -25.00 8.96
CA ALA A 732 2.05 -26.29 8.34
C ALA A 732 2.76 -26.58 7.00
N PHE A 733 2.74 -25.63 6.06
CA PHE A 733 3.42 -25.79 4.77
C PHE A 733 4.94 -25.91 4.89
N ASP A 734 5.55 -25.19 5.84
CA ASP A 734 7.00 -25.18 6.07
C ASP A 734 7.45 -26.45 6.82
N SER A 735 6.53 -27.15 7.50
CA SER A 735 6.82 -28.34 8.33
C SER A 735 6.64 -29.68 7.63
N VAL A 736 6.23 -29.72 6.36
CA VAL A 736 6.03 -30.98 5.61
C VAL A 736 7.33 -31.79 5.55
N ASN A 737 7.33 -32.99 6.12
CA ASN A 737 8.47 -33.90 6.01
C ASN A 737 8.45 -34.64 4.66
N HIS A 738 9.53 -34.51 3.89
CA HIS A 738 9.63 -35.09 2.54
C HIS A 738 9.60 -36.63 2.54
N HIS A 739 10.25 -37.30 3.49
CA HIS A 739 10.23 -38.77 3.56
C HIS A 739 8.82 -39.32 3.79
N ILE A 740 8.04 -38.69 4.67
CA ILE A 740 6.64 -39.08 4.93
C ILE A 740 5.79 -38.83 3.67
N LEU A 741 6.01 -37.70 2.99
CA LEU A 741 5.28 -37.36 1.77
C LEU A 741 5.58 -38.36 0.63
N ILE A 742 6.84 -38.71 0.41
CA ILE A 742 7.24 -39.72 -0.59
C ILE A 742 6.65 -41.09 -0.25
N GLY A 743 6.67 -41.50 1.03
CA GLY A 743 6.02 -42.73 1.47
C GLY A 743 4.51 -42.75 1.20
N ARG A 744 3.83 -41.60 1.33
CA ARG A 744 2.41 -41.47 0.96
C ARG A 744 2.17 -41.54 -0.54
N LEU A 745 3.05 -40.97 -1.36
CA LEU A 745 2.93 -41.12 -2.82
C LEU A 745 3.13 -42.58 -3.23
N SER A 746 4.07 -43.28 -2.59
CA SER A 746 4.28 -44.72 -2.80
C SER A 746 3.02 -45.53 -2.48
N SER A 747 2.35 -45.26 -1.35
CA SER A 747 1.10 -45.95 -0.99
C SER A 747 -0.10 -45.61 -1.89
N LEU A 748 0.00 -44.52 -2.67
CA LEU A 748 -0.98 -44.14 -3.69
C LEU A 748 -0.71 -44.79 -5.06
N GLY A 749 0.31 -45.64 -5.18
CA GLY A 749 0.61 -46.36 -6.41
C GLY A 749 1.50 -45.60 -7.39
N PHE A 750 2.26 -44.60 -6.95
CA PHE A 750 3.22 -43.90 -7.81
C PHE A 750 4.41 -44.81 -8.15
N SER A 751 4.90 -44.74 -9.39
CA SER A 751 6.04 -45.53 -9.84
C SER A 751 7.36 -45.09 -9.21
N ASP A 752 8.36 -45.98 -9.19
CA ASP A 752 9.66 -45.69 -8.58
C ASP A 752 10.37 -44.51 -9.27
N ASP A 753 10.23 -44.38 -10.59
CA ASP A 753 10.73 -43.22 -11.34
C ASP A 753 10.03 -41.93 -10.92
N CYS A 754 8.70 -41.95 -10.70
CA CYS A 754 7.99 -40.79 -10.18
C CYS A 754 8.47 -40.43 -8.77
N LEU A 755 8.67 -41.42 -7.90
CA LEU A 755 9.17 -41.22 -6.54
C LEU A 755 10.60 -40.67 -6.56
N ALA A 756 11.45 -41.14 -7.47
CA ALA A 756 12.79 -40.60 -7.69
C ALA A 756 12.74 -39.13 -8.14
N TRP A 757 11.85 -38.79 -9.09
CA TRP A 757 11.65 -37.41 -9.54
C TRP A 757 11.18 -36.50 -8.39
N PHE A 758 10.20 -36.92 -7.58
CA PHE A 758 9.75 -36.14 -6.41
C PHE A 758 10.85 -36.01 -5.36
N THR A 759 11.66 -37.04 -5.17
CA THR A 759 12.83 -36.99 -4.27
C THR A 759 13.83 -35.94 -4.76
N ASN A 760 14.14 -35.89 -6.06
CA ASN A 760 15.00 -34.87 -6.66
C ASN A 760 14.40 -33.45 -6.55
N TYR A 761 13.07 -33.32 -6.73
CA TYR A 761 12.35 -32.05 -6.60
C TYR A 761 12.49 -31.39 -5.22
N PHE A 762 12.59 -32.21 -4.18
CA PHE A 762 12.76 -31.77 -2.80
C PHE A 762 14.23 -31.66 -2.35
N ALA A 763 15.15 -32.39 -3.00
CA ALA A 763 16.56 -32.38 -2.68
C ALA A 763 17.25 -31.05 -3.03
N ASP A 764 18.24 -30.66 -2.23
CA ASP A 764 19.14 -29.52 -2.46
C ASP A 764 18.47 -28.18 -2.75
N ARG A 765 17.27 -27.96 -2.20
CA ARG A 765 16.57 -26.68 -2.35
C ARG A 765 17.25 -25.59 -1.55
N VAL A 766 17.30 -24.40 -2.13
CA VAL A 766 17.89 -23.21 -1.50
C VAL A 766 16.95 -22.03 -1.57
N GLN A 767 17.03 -21.14 -0.58
CA GLN A 767 16.28 -19.89 -0.55
C GLN A 767 17.14 -18.69 -0.18
N CYS A 768 16.78 -17.54 -0.74
CA CYS A 768 17.33 -16.24 -0.37
C CYS A 768 16.20 -15.24 -0.14
N VAL A 769 16.24 -14.46 0.94
CA VAL A 769 15.31 -13.35 1.17
C VAL A 769 15.70 -12.16 0.30
N LYS A 770 14.73 -11.65 -0.48
CA LYS A 770 14.90 -10.51 -1.39
C LYS A 770 14.02 -9.34 -0.95
N SER A 771 14.62 -8.17 -0.72
CA SER A 771 13.86 -6.93 -0.53
C SER A 771 14.68 -5.69 -0.86
N GLU A 772 14.01 -4.67 -1.43
CA GLU A 772 14.61 -3.36 -1.77
C GLU A 772 15.89 -3.41 -2.62
N GLY A 773 16.06 -4.46 -3.42
CA GLY A 773 17.26 -4.67 -4.24
C GLY A 773 18.43 -5.35 -3.53
N MET A 774 18.27 -5.69 -2.24
CA MET A 774 19.20 -6.52 -1.48
C MET A 774 18.75 -7.99 -1.53
N LEU A 775 19.73 -8.88 -1.38
CA LEU A 775 19.55 -10.33 -1.34
C LEU A 775 20.36 -10.88 -0.18
N SER A 776 19.77 -11.81 0.58
CA SER A 776 20.48 -12.56 1.61
C SER A 776 21.46 -13.57 1.00
N GLY A 777 22.36 -14.10 1.84
CA GLY A 777 23.06 -15.35 1.53
C GLY A 777 22.08 -16.51 1.30
N PRO A 778 22.42 -17.51 0.47
CA PRO A 778 21.60 -18.68 0.25
C PRO A 778 21.59 -19.59 1.48
N LEU A 779 20.41 -20.13 1.82
CA LEU A 779 20.25 -21.13 2.87
C LEU A 779 19.49 -22.34 2.35
N ALA A 780 19.92 -23.54 2.75
CA ALA A 780 19.25 -24.78 2.40
C ALA A 780 17.88 -24.91 3.06
N VAL A 781 16.95 -25.57 2.37
CA VAL A 781 15.59 -25.88 2.83
C VAL A 781 15.39 -27.39 2.73
N SER A 782 15.37 -28.06 3.88
CA SER A 782 15.27 -29.53 3.97
C SER A 782 13.87 -30.04 4.36
N MET A 783 12.93 -29.13 4.61
CA MET A 783 11.57 -29.42 5.06
C MET A 783 10.61 -28.44 4.41
N GLY A 784 9.36 -28.85 4.24
CA GLY A 784 8.27 -28.02 3.76
C GLY A 784 8.10 -28.01 2.24
N VAL A 785 7.00 -27.42 1.82
CA VAL A 785 6.71 -27.13 0.41
C VAL A 785 6.75 -25.62 0.17
N PRO A 786 7.35 -25.11 -0.93
CA PRO A 786 7.49 -23.67 -1.14
C PRO A 786 6.14 -22.94 -1.23
N GLN A 787 5.93 -21.91 -0.39
CA GLN A 787 4.72 -21.08 -0.41
C GLN A 787 4.68 -20.17 -1.66
N GLY A 788 4.15 -20.70 -2.75
CA GLY A 788 4.17 -20.08 -4.07
C GLY A 788 4.38 -21.08 -5.23
N SER A 789 4.66 -22.35 -4.88
CA SER A 789 4.60 -23.52 -5.76
C SER A 789 3.15 -23.86 -6.10
N ILE A 790 2.91 -24.30 -7.33
CA ILE A 790 1.61 -24.83 -7.79
C ILE A 790 1.45 -26.24 -7.24
N LEU A 791 2.48 -27.07 -7.42
CA LEU A 791 2.51 -28.46 -7.01
C LEU A 791 2.47 -28.63 -5.48
N GLY A 792 3.10 -27.72 -4.74
CA GLY A 792 3.14 -27.75 -3.27
C GLY A 792 1.76 -27.75 -2.60
N LEU A 793 0.74 -27.13 -3.22
CA LEU A 793 -0.63 -27.12 -2.69
C LEU A 793 -1.26 -28.51 -2.75
N THR A 794 -1.14 -29.19 -3.89
CA THR A 794 -1.67 -30.56 -4.10
C THR A 794 -0.93 -31.55 -3.22
N LEU A 795 0.40 -31.43 -3.11
CA LEU A 795 1.20 -32.29 -2.25
C LEU A 795 0.85 -32.11 -0.77
N PHE A 796 0.54 -30.89 -0.32
CA PHE A 796 0.04 -30.67 1.04
C PHE A 796 -1.32 -31.33 1.27
N SER A 797 -2.25 -31.23 0.30
CA SER A 797 -3.53 -31.93 0.38
C SER A 797 -3.35 -33.45 0.49
N VAL A 798 -2.42 -34.05 -0.25
CA VAL A 798 -2.06 -35.48 -0.12
C VAL A 798 -1.47 -35.78 1.26
N TYR A 799 -0.63 -34.88 1.77
CA TYR A 799 0.05 -35.02 3.06
C TYR A 799 -0.91 -35.07 4.25
N ILE A 800 -1.98 -34.27 4.24
CA ILE A 800 -2.92 -34.18 5.37
C ILE A 800 -4.16 -35.08 5.20
N ASN A 801 -4.44 -35.56 3.99
CA ASN A 801 -5.70 -36.24 3.62
C ASN A 801 -6.20 -37.28 4.66
N ASP A 802 -5.31 -38.18 5.07
CA ASP A 802 -5.68 -39.33 5.90
C ASP A 802 -5.95 -38.96 7.38
N VAL A 803 -5.66 -37.72 7.80
CA VAL A 803 -6.05 -37.21 9.13
C VAL A 803 -7.56 -37.29 9.32
N ALA A 804 -8.34 -37.15 8.24
CA ALA A 804 -9.80 -37.28 8.31
C ALA A 804 -10.27 -38.65 8.83
N LEU A 805 -9.46 -39.72 8.66
CA LEU A 805 -9.80 -41.07 9.11
C LEU A 805 -9.72 -41.24 10.63
N ALA A 806 -8.94 -40.39 11.31
CA ALA A 806 -8.76 -40.44 12.77
C ALA A 806 -9.86 -39.73 13.56
N ALA A 807 -10.86 -39.15 12.89
CA ALA A 807 -11.93 -38.40 13.55
C ALA A 807 -12.91 -39.29 14.35
N GLY A 808 -12.92 -40.62 14.14
CA GLY A 808 -13.75 -41.55 14.88
C GLY A 808 -15.25 -41.22 14.78
N ASP A 809 -15.91 -41.12 15.93
CA ASP A 809 -17.35 -40.78 16.03
C ASP A 809 -17.64 -39.28 15.80
N SER A 810 -16.61 -38.45 15.68
CA SER A 810 -16.76 -37.03 15.41
C SER A 810 -16.71 -36.75 13.91
N LEU A 811 -17.35 -35.65 13.50
CA LEU A 811 -17.27 -35.17 12.14
C LEU A 811 -16.07 -34.23 11.98
N ILE A 812 -15.43 -34.28 10.81
CA ILE A 812 -14.26 -33.47 10.49
C ILE A 812 -14.40 -32.83 9.11
N HIS A 813 -13.89 -31.61 8.98
CA HIS A 813 -13.73 -30.94 7.69
C HIS A 813 -12.34 -30.31 7.58
N LEU A 814 -11.67 -30.59 6.46
CA LEU A 814 -10.32 -30.11 6.16
C LEU A 814 -10.37 -29.06 5.05
N TYR A 815 -9.80 -27.88 5.30
CA TYR A 815 -9.60 -26.84 4.28
C TYR A 815 -8.16 -26.34 4.36
N ALA A 816 -7.27 -26.94 3.56
CA ALA A 816 -5.83 -26.76 3.70
C ALA A 816 -5.41 -27.10 5.14
N ASP A 817 -4.76 -26.18 5.86
CA ASP A 817 -4.36 -26.34 7.25
C ASP A 817 -5.51 -26.10 8.26
N ASP A 818 -6.52 -25.30 7.89
CA ASP A 818 -7.68 -25.04 8.73
C ASP A 818 -8.54 -26.31 8.86
N THR A 819 -8.60 -26.86 10.08
CA THR A 819 -9.36 -28.08 10.38
C THR A 819 -10.44 -27.78 11.41
N ILE A 820 -11.66 -28.28 11.19
CA ILE A 820 -12.71 -28.28 12.21
C ILE A 820 -13.09 -29.71 12.56
N LEU A 821 -13.13 -30.00 13.85
CA LEU A 821 -13.62 -31.25 14.43
C LEU A 821 -14.87 -30.93 15.25
N TYR A 822 -15.98 -31.62 15.05
CA TYR A 822 -17.23 -31.31 15.72
C TYR A 822 -18.08 -32.54 15.97
N THR A 823 -18.82 -32.51 17.09
CA THR A 823 -19.59 -33.65 17.60
C THR A 823 -20.92 -33.16 18.15
N PHE A 824 -21.93 -34.02 18.12
CA PHE A 824 -23.22 -33.76 18.72
C PHE A 824 -23.82 -34.99 19.38
N GLY A 825 -24.65 -34.80 20.40
CA GLY A 825 -25.18 -35.89 21.21
C GLY A 825 -26.21 -35.43 22.23
N PRO A 826 -26.91 -36.37 22.91
CA PRO A 826 -27.98 -36.04 23.85
C PRO A 826 -27.48 -35.47 25.18
N SER A 827 -26.24 -35.80 25.59
CA SER A 827 -25.60 -35.31 26.82
C SER A 827 -24.33 -34.54 26.49
N LEU A 828 -24.08 -33.46 27.22
CA LEU A 828 -22.87 -32.65 27.04
C LEU A 828 -21.59 -33.45 27.39
N ASP A 829 -21.61 -34.24 28.46
CA ASP A 829 -20.44 -35.01 28.88
C ASP A 829 -20.02 -36.03 27.82
N THR A 830 -21.00 -36.70 27.21
CA THR A 830 -20.75 -37.62 26.08
C THR A 830 -20.16 -36.86 24.89
N VAL A 831 -20.68 -35.68 24.57
CA VAL A 831 -20.16 -34.85 23.47
C VAL A 831 -18.72 -34.42 23.73
N LEU A 832 -18.41 -33.93 24.92
CA LEU A 832 -17.06 -33.48 25.28
C LEU A 832 -16.08 -34.65 25.36
N SER A 833 -16.49 -35.80 25.90
CA SER A 833 -15.67 -37.02 25.95
C SER A 833 -15.36 -37.56 24.55
N ASN A 834 -16.36 -37.65 23.67
CA ASN A 834 -16.17 -38.09 22.29
C ASN A 834 -15.29 -37.10 21.51
N LEU A 835 -15.51 -35.80 21.71
CA LEU A 835 -14.71 -34.75 21.10
C LEU A 835 -13.26 -34.78 21.57
N GLN A 836 -13.01 -34.98 22.88
CA GLN A 836 -11.66 -35.15 23.44
C GLN A 836 -10.96 -36.38 22.87
N THR A 837 -11.66 -37.52 22.83
CA THR A 837 -11.12 -38.78 22.30
C THR A 837 -10.72 -38.63 20.83
N SER A 838 -11.61 -38.02 20.03
CA SER A 838 -11.36 -37.73 18.62
C SER A 838 -10.24 -36.69 18.45
N PHE A 839 -10.20 -35.65 19.28
CA PHE A 839 -9.16 -34.64 19.26
C PHE A 839 -7.77 -35.21 19.62
N ASN A 840 -7.70 -36.15 20.57
CA ASN A 840 -6.47 -36.88 20.88
C ASN A 840 -5.99 -37.72 19.69
N ALA A 841 -6.89 -38.47 19.03
CA ALA A 841 -6.55 -39.26 17.84
C ALA A 841 -6.04 -38.37 16.68
N ILE A 842 -6.66 -37.21 16.47
CA ILE A 842 -6.22 -36.21 15.50
C ILE A 842 -4.83 -35.63 15.88
N GLN A 843 -4.60 -35.30 17.15
CA GLN A 843 -3.29 -34.83 17.61
C GLN A 843 -2.20 -35.89 17.43
N HIS A 844 -2.48 -37.16 17.70
CA HIS A 844 -1.56 -38.27 17.40
C HIS A 844 -1.27 -38.38 15.90
N SER A 845 -2.29 -38.22 15.06
CA SER A 845 -2.13 -38.22 13.60
C SER A 845 -1.25 -37.06 13.13
N PHE A 846 -1.42 -35.85 13.68
CA PHE A 846 -0.53 -34.73 13.40
C PHE A 846 0.90 -34.96 13.87
N ARG A 847 1.11 -35.55 15.05
CA ARG A 847 2.45 -35.93 15.53
C ARG A 847 3.11 -36.97 14.62
N GLY A 848 2.36 -37.96 14.15
CA GLY A 848 2.85 -38.94 13.15
C GLY A 848 3.22 -38.30 11.81
N LEU A 849 2.56 -37.19 11.46
CA LEU A 849 2.91 -36.33 10.33
C LEU A 849 3.95 -35.25 10.66
N GLN A 850 4.53 -35.23 11.86
CA GLN A 850 5.45 -34.17 12.31
C GLN A 850 4.88 -32.73 12.15
N LEU A 851 3.56 -32.58 12.25
CA LEU A 851 2.87 -31.30 12.24
C LEU A 851 2.61 -30.84 13.67
N LEU A 852 2.90 -29.56 13.96
CA LEU A 852 2.76 -28.99 15.29
C LEU A 852 1.42 -28.26 15.44
N LEU A 853 0.69 -28.57 16.52
CA LEU A 853 -0.53 -27.87 16.88
C LEU A 853 -0.21 -26.45 17.37
N ASN A 854 -0.97 -25.45 16.90
CA ASN A 854 -0.93 -24.12 17.48
C ASN A 854 -1.98 -24.01 18.60
N ALA A 855 -1.60 -24.41 19.82
CA ALA A 855 -2.51 -24.39 20.98
C ALA A 855 -3.12 -22.99 21.24
N SER A 856 -2.34 -21.92 21.04
CA SER A 856 -2.80 -20.54 21.27
C SER A 856 -3.93 -20.10 20.33
N LYS A 857 -4.04 -20.70 19.14
CA LYS A 857 -5.06 -20.36 18.15
C LYS A 857 -6.11 -21.44 17.94
N THR A 858 -5.84 -22.64 18.45
CA THR A 858 -6.81 -23.73 18.51
C THR A 858 -7.83 -23.37 19.58
N LYS A 859 -9.12 -23.39 19.24
CA LYS A 859 -10.20 -22.92 20.12
C LYS A 859 -11.35 -23.90 20.15
N CYS A 860 -12.02 -24.01 21.30
CA CYS A 860 -13.24 -24.78 21.47
C CYS A 860 -14.46 -23.85 21.46
N MET A 861 -15.56 -24.28 20.86
CA MET A 861 -16.84 -23.57 20.89
C MET A 861 -17.97 -24.54 21.17
N LEU A 862 -18.85 -24.16 22.09
CA LEU A 862 -20.05 -24.91 22.43
C LEU A 862 -21.25 -24.17 21.83
N PHE A 863 -21.94 -24.81 20.89
CA PHE A 863 -23.11 -24.21 20.24
C PHE A 863 -24.34 -24.38 21.13
N ASN A 864 -24.93 -23.27 21.56
CA ASN A 864 -26.11 -23.27 22.41
C ASN A 864 -27.11 -22.20 21.95
N ARG A 865 -28.41 -22.49 22.05
CA ARG A 865 -29.47 -21.51 21.77
C ARG A 865 -30.63 -21.58 22.77
N SER A 866 -30.89 -22.75 23.34
CA SER A 866 -32.04 -22.99 24.22
C SER A 866 -31.75 -23.90 25.43
N LEU A 867 -30.55 -24.47 25.52
CA LEU A 867 -30.14 -25.29 26.67
C LEU A 867 -29.38 -24.40 27.66
N PRO A 868 -29.61 -24.52 28.99
CA PRO A 868 -28.82 -23.82 29.99
C PRO A 868 -27.33 -24.11 29.78
N ALA A 869 -26.50 -23.07 29.71
CA ALA A 869 -25.06 -23.27 29.73
C ALA A 869 -24.68 -23.86 31.10
N PRO A 870 -23.98 -25.00 31.15
CA PRO A 870 -23.47 -25.51 32.42
C PRO A 870 -22.49 -24.52 33.02
N ALA A 871 -22.47 -24.42 34.35
CA ALA A 871 -21.63 -23.47 35.08
C ALA A 871 -20.12 -23.67 34.87
N CYS A 872 -19.69 -24.90 34.55
CA CYS A 872 -18.33 -25.25 34.11
C CYS A 872 -18.38 -26.52 33.23
N PRO A 873 -18.27 -26.42 31.90
CA PRO A 873 -18.05 -27.60 31.06
C PRO A 873 -16.65 -28.20 31.33
N THR A 874 -16.51 -29.52 31.20
CA THR A 874 -15.19 -30.19 31.24
C THR A 874 -14.26 -29.59 30.19
N SER A 875 -13.05 -29.21 30.60
CA SER A 875 -12.09 -28.60 29.69
C SER A 875 -11.58 -29.63 28.66
N ILE A 876 -11.52 -29.24 27.38
CA ILE A 876 -10.83 -30.01 26.36
C ILE A 876 -9.35 -29.67 26.44
N THR A 877 -8.50 -30.69 26.58
CA THR A 877 -7.06 -30.53 26.78
C THR A 877 -6.26 -30.99 25.55
N THR A 878 -5.10 -30.39 25.36
CA THR A 878 -4.09 -30.90 24.43
C THR A 878 -3.39 -32.12 25.01
N LEU A 879 -2.69 -32.90 24.17
CA LEU A 879 -1.84 -34.00 24.64
C LEU A 879 -0.72 -33.54 25.59
N ASP A 880 -0.38 -32.26 25.60
CA ASP A 880 0.61 -31.65 26.49
C ASP A 880 -0.02 -31.11 27.79
N GLY A 881 -1.30 -31.40 28.04
CA GLY A 881 -2.03 -31.03 29.25
C GLY A 881 -2.50 -29.57 29.31
N SER A 882 -2.42 -28.83 28.19
CA SER A 882 -2.90 -27.43 28.15
C SER A 882 -4.40 -27.37 27.84
N ASP A 883 -5.14 -26.59 28.62
CA ASP A 883 -6.57 -26.33 28.38
C ASP A 883 -6.80 -25.49 27.12
N LEU A 884 -7.77 -25.89 26.31
CA LEU A 884 -8.23 -25.08 25.18
C LEU A 884 -9.16 -23.96 25.65
N GLU A 885 -8.93 -22.75 25.14
CA GLU A 885 -9.82 -21.61 25.39
C GLU A 885 -11.18 -21.85 24.71
N TYR A 886 -12.25 -21.77 25.52
CA TYR A 886 -13.62 -21.73 25.05
C TYR A 886 -13.99 -20.32 24.58
N VAL A 887 -14.52 -20.21 23.36
CA VAL A 887 -14.88 -18.93 22.76
C VAL A 887 -16.33 -18.92 22.29
N ASP A 888 -17.00 -17.78 22.50
CA ASP A 888 -18.35 -17.55 21.97
C ASP A 888 -18.35 -17.12 20.50
N VAL A 889 -17.20 -16.66 19.99
CA VAL A 889 -17.06 -16.13 18.64
C VAL A 889 -15.74 -16.58 18.03
N TYR A 890 -15.79 -17.16 16.83
CA TYR A 890 -14.63 -17.61 16.08
C TYR A 890 -14.73 -17.28 14.59
N LYS A 891 -13.60 -16.98 13.95
CA LYS A 891 -13.57 -16.67 12.51
C LYS A 891 -13.17 -17.90 11.70
N TYR A 892 -14.16 -18.65 11.23
CA TYR A 892 -13.96 -19.86 10.42
C TYR A 892 -14.07 -19.57 8.92
N LEU A 893 -13.04 -19.91 8.15
CA LEU A 893 -12.97 -19.76 6.68
C LEU A 893 -13.44 -18.40 6.13
N GLY A 894 -13.18 -17.33 6.89
CA GLY A 894 -13.52 -15.95 6.51
C GLY A 894 -14.86 -15.43 7.03
N VAL A 895 -15.69 -16.28 7.65
CA VAL A 895 -16.98 -15.91 8.26
C VAL A 895 -16.84 -15.93 9.78
N TRP A 896 -17.51 -14.99 10.47
CA TRP A 896 -17.51 -14.97 11.94
C TRP A 896 -18.73 -15.75 12.42
N LEU A 897 -18.49 -16.85 13.12
CA LEU A 897 -19.51 -17.69 13.73
C LEU A 897 -19.60 -17.34 15.21
N ASP A 898 -20.82 -17.23 15.73
CA ASP A 898 -21.09 -17.13 17.16
C ASP A 898 -21.79 -18.40 17.66
N CYS A 899 -21.68 -18.70 18.95
CA CYS A 899 -22.25 -19.90 19.57
C CYS A 899 -23.77 -20.06 19.37
N LYS A 900 -24.49 -18.97 19.07
CA LYS A 900 -25.93 -18.93 18.77
C LYS A 900 -26.26 -18.93 17.27
N LEU A 901 -25.24 -18.88 16.41
CA LEU A 901 -25.33 -18.74 14.95
C LEU A 901 -26.22 -17.55 14.53
N SER A 902 -26.10 -16.42 15.22
CA SER A 902 -26.84 -15.18 14.95
C SER A 902 -26.22 -14.32 13.83
N PHE A 903 -24.92 -14.49 13.57
CA PHE A 903 -24.09 -13.73 12.62
C PHE A 903 -23.99 -12.23 12.94
N GLN A 904 -24.36 -11.80 14.15
CA GLN A 904 -24.34 -10.40 14.58
C GLN A 904 -22.94 -9.79 14.50
N THR A 905 -21.92 -10.54 14.90
CA THR A 905 -20.51 -10.13 14.84
C THR A 905 -20.02 -10.05 13.39
N HIS A 906 -20.38 -11.02 12.56
CA HIS A 906 -20.03 -11.02 11.13
C HIS A 906 -20.55 -9.77 10.42
N ILE A 907 -21.85 -9.46 10.61
CA ILE A 907 -22.49 -8.33 9.95
C ILE A 907 -21.92 -6.99 10.44
N LYS A 908 -21.62 -6.84 11.74
CA LYS A 908 -20.90 -5.67 12.26
C LYS A 908 -19.52 -5.48 11.60
N HIS A 909 -18.76 -6.56 11.43
CA HIS A 909 -17.46 -6.50 10.75
C HIS A 909 -17.59 -6.15 9.27
N LEU A 910 -18.55 -6.73 8.55
CA LEU A 910 -18.84 -6.38 7.15
C LEU A 910 -19.20 -4.89 7.01
N GLN A 911 -20.11 -4.39 7.84
CA GLN A 911 -20.49 -2.97 7.85
C GLN A 911 -19.29 -2.07 8.08
N SER A 912 -18.44 -2.36 9.07
CA SER A 912 -17.24 -1.57 9.37
C SER A 912 -16.27 -1.55 8.18
N LYS A 913 -16.03 -2.72 7.57
CA LYS A 913 -15.16 -2.88 6.40
C LYS A 913 -15.69 -2.09 5.19
N ILE A 914 -16.99 -2.14 4.93
CA ILE A 914 -17.63 -1.41 3.82
C ILE A 914 -17.64 0.10 4.10
N LYS A 915 -18.03 0.54 5.30
CA LYS A 915 -18.03 1.97 5.69
C LYS A 915 -16.65 2.60 5.52
N SER A 916 -15.58 1.89 5.90
CA SER A 916 -14.20 2.35 5.70
C SER A 916 -13.89 2.58 4.21
N ARG A 917 -14.22 1.61 3.33
CA ARG A 917 -14.02 1.70 1.88
C ARG A 917 -14.87 2.80 1.24
N VAL A 918 -16.17 2.82 1.54
CA VAL A 918 -17.10 3.84 1.04
C VAL A 918 -16.66 5.24 1.48
N GLY A 919 -16.18 5.39 2.72
CA GLY A 919 -15.60 6.64 3.21
C GLY A 919 -14.40 7.11 2.37
N PHE A 920 -13.48 6.20 2.02
CA PHE A 920 -12.36 6.51 1.12
C PHE A 920 -12.84 6.95 -0.28
N LEU A 921 -13.83 6.25 -0.82
CA LEU A 921 -14.43 6.58 -2.12
C LEU A 921 -15.06 7.98 -2.10
N PHE A 922 -15.87 8.31 -1.09
CA PHE A 922 -16.49 9.63 -0.97
C PHE A 922 -15.47 10.76 -0.81
N ARG A 923 -14.39 10.56 -0.06
CA ARG A 923 -13.30 11.55 0.07
C ARG A 923 -12.64 11.89 -1.26
N ASN A 924 -12.57 10.92 -2.16
CA ASN A 924 -11.97 11.07 -3.49
C ASN A 924 -13.01 11.20 -4.61
N LYS A 925 -14.30 11.46 -4.30
CA LYS A 925 -15.41 11.42 -5.28
C LYS A 925 -15.21 12.30 -6.52
N ALA A 926 -14.49 13.42 -6.39
CA ALA A 926 -14.23 14.35 -7.48
C ALA A 926 -13.21 13.80 -8.50
N SER A 927 -12.36 12.89 -8.07
CA SER A 927 -11.28 12.26 -8.84
C SER A 927 -11.75 11.14 -9.76
N PHE A 928 -13.00 10.67 -9.62
CA PHE A 928 -13.52 9.52 -10.37
C PHE A 928 -14.48 9.97 -11.47
N THR A 929 -14.36 9.36 -12.66
CA THR A 929 -15.40 9.43 -13.70
C THR A 929 -16.64 8.63 -13.26
N GLN A 930 -17.79 8.84 -13.88
CA GLN A 930 -19.02 8.12 -13.54
C GLN A 930 -18.86 6.60 -13.75
N ALA A 931 -18.28 6.20 -14.88
CA ALA A 931 -17.94 4.80 -15.16
C ALA A 931 -16.97 4.22 -14.11
N ALA A 932 -15.94 4.98 -13.70
CA ALA A 932 -15.01 4.52 -12.67
C ALA A 932 -15.69 4.31 -11.31
N LYS A 933 -16.65 5.16 -10.92
CA LYS A 933 -17.41 4.97 -9.67
C LYS A 933 -18.21 3.67 -9.69
N LEU A 934 -18.91 3.40 -10.80
CA LEU A 934 -19.66 2.16 -11.00
C LEU A 934 -18.74 0.95 -10.87
N SER A 935 -17.62 0.94 -11.60
CA SER A 935 -16.62 -0.13 -11.56
C SER A 935 -15.99 -0.30 -10.17
N LEU A 936 -15.69 0.78 -9.45
CA LEU A 936 -15.13 0.73 -8.10
C LEU A 936 -16.07 0.01 -7.14
N VAL A 937 -17.36 0.37 -7.13
CA VAL A 937 -18.33 -0.29 -6.24
C VAL A 937 -18.53 -1.75 -6.64
N LYS A 938 -18.69 -2.04 -7.95
CA LYS A 938 -18.81 -3.41 -8.47
C LYS A 938 -17.64 -4.30 -8.11
N LEU A 939 -16.41 -3.78 -8.14
CA LEU A 939 -15.19 -4.59 -7.99
C LEU A 939 -14.60 -4.56 -6.56
N THR A 940 -14.97 -3.58 -5.72
CA THR A 940 -14.39 -3.44 -4.37
C THR A 940 -15.41 -3.60 -3.24
N ILE A 941 -16.70 -3.38 -3.48
CA ILE A 941 -17.75 -3.45 -2.45
C ILE A 941 -18.59 -4.71 -2.61
N LEU A 942 -19.13 -4.97 -3.81
CA LEU A 942 -19.96 -6.15 -4.04
C LEU A 942 -19.25 -7.46 -3.67
N PRO A 943 -17.97 -7.71 -4.01
CA PRO A 943 -17.31 -8.96 -3.64
C PRO A 943 -17.15 -9.16 -2.13
N ILE A 944 -17.16 -8.08 -1.34
CA ILE A 944 -17.17 -8.19 0.13
C ILE A 944 -18.54 -8.63 0.64
N LEU A 945 -19.60 -8.14 0.02
CA LEU A 945 -20.98 -8.53 0.35
C LEU A 945 -21.23 -9.96 -0.13
N ASP A 946 -20.82 -10.31 -1.33
CA ASP A 946 -21.09 -11.64 -1.92
C ASP A 946 -20.34 -12.78 -1.23
N PHE A 947 -19.16 -12.51 -0.65
CA PHE A 947 -18.41 -13.55 0.03
C PHE A 947 -19.13 -14.03 1.30
N GLY A 948 -19.57 -15.29 1.30
CA GLY A 948 -20.27 -15.91 2.43
C GLY A 948 -21.75 -15.55 2.54
N ASP A 949 -22.33 -14.93 1.52
CA ASP A 949 -23.71 -14.44 1.54
C ASP A 949 -24.78 -15.54 1.63
N VAL A 950 -24.49 -16.69 1.02
CA VAL A 950 -25.25 -17.94 1.17
C VAL A 950 -25.20 -18.50 2.60
N ILE A 951 -24.18 -18.15 3.40
CA ILE A 951 -24.05 -18.57 4.79
C ILE A 951 -24.81 -17.61 5.70
N TYR A 952 -24.49 -16.32 5.65
CA TYR A 952 -25.10 -15.35 6.56
C TYR A 952 -26.54 -14.96 6.15
N LYS A 953 -27.08 -15.47 5.02
CA LYS A 953 -28.51 -15.40 4.66
C LYS A 953 -29.42 -15.92 5.79
N MET A 954 -28.89 -16.78 6.66
CA MET A 954 -29.56 -17.37 7.81
C MET A 954 -29.78 -16.39 8.97
N ALA A 955 -29.12 -15.21 8.92
CA ALA A 955 -29.32 -14.14 9.88
C ALA A 955 -30.73 -13.54 9.81
N SER A 956 -31.18 -12.88 10.88
CA SER A 956 -32.49 -12.22 10.89
C SER A 956 -32.58 -11.10 9.84
N ASN A 957 -33.78 -10.88 9.30
CA ASN A 957 -34.04 -9.79 8.35
C ASN A 957 -33.70 -8.41 8.95
N THR A 958 -33.92 -8.22 10.25
CA THR A 958 -33.56 -7.00 10.99
C THR A 958 -32.05 -6.76 11.04
N LEU A 959 -31.24 -7.81 10.97
CA LEU A 959 -29.80 -7.72 10.96
C LEU A 959 -29.27 -7.56 9.53
N LEU A 960 -29.87 -8.27 8.56
CA LEU A 960 -29.56 -8.13 7.14
C LEU A 960 -29.87 -6.74 6.60
N SER A 961 -30.94 -6.08 7.07
CA SER A 961 -31.31 -4.72 6.66
C SER A 961 -30.24 -3.68 7.02
N LYS A 962 -29.40 -3.96 8.03
CA LYS A 962 -28.24 -3.12 8.36
C LYS A 962 -27.18 -3.11 7.24
N LEU A 963 -27.12 -4.15 6.41
CA LEU A 963 -26.25 -4.18 5.22
C LEU A 963 -26.82 -3.35 4.07
N ASP A 964 -28.15 -3.25 3.96
CA ASP A 964 -28.79 -2.44 2.91
C ASP A 964 -28.41 -0.97 3.06
N ALA A 965 -28.33 -0.44 4.28
CA ALA A 965 -27.89 0.93 4.54
C ALA A 965 -26.49 1.26 3.98
N VAL A 966 -25.53 0.33 4.11
CA VAL A 966 -24.17 0.54 3.55
C VAL A 966 -24.13 0.31 2.04
N TYR A 967 -24.98 -0.57 1.51
CA TYR A 967 -25.15 -0.77 0.08
C TYR A 967 -25.77 0.45 -0.60
N HIS A 968 -26.84 1.02 -0.03
CA HIS A 968 -27.44 2.27 -0.50
C HIS A 968 -26.44 3.42 -0.46
N SER A 969 -25.61 3.52 0.58
CA SER A 969 -24.53 4.52 0.62
C SER A 969 -23.54 4.36 -0.54
N ALA A 970 -23.18 3.11 -0.89
CA ALA A 970 -22.33 2.83 -2.04
C ALA A 970 -23.01 3.14 -3.38
N ILE A 971 -24.32 2.86 -3.52
CA ILE A 971 -25.08 3.23 -4.72
C ILE A 971 -25.16 4.76 -4.85
N ARG A 972 -25.45 5.48 -3.75
CA ARG A 972 -25.49 6.95 -3.72
C ARG A 972 -24.15 7.59 -4.10
N PHE A 973 -23.02 6.94 -3.79
CA PHE A 973 -21.71 7.38 -4.28
C PHE A 973 -21.64 7.40 -5.81
N VAL A 974 -22.23 6.40 -6.46
CA VAL A 974 -22.33 6.28 -7.92
C VAL A 974 -23.35 7.28 -8.45
N THR A 975 -24.61 7.19 -8.02
CA THR A 975 -25.73 7.95 -8.61
C THR A 975 -25.74 9.43 -8.26
N LYS A 976 -25.08 9.83 -7.16
CA LYS A 976 -25.20 11.17 -6.54
C LYS A 976 -26.62 11.51 -6.07
N ALA A 977 -27.49 10.50 -5.94
CA ALA A 977 -28.88 10.70 -5.53
C ALA A 977 -28.98 11.26 -4.10
N PRO A 978 -29.91 12.21 -3.82
CA PRO A 978 -30.17 12.73 -2.48
C PRO A 978 -30.46 11.64 -1.45
N TYR A 979 -30.19 11.90 -0.17
CA TYR A 979 -30.42 10.91 0.90
C TYR A 979 -31.88 10.45 1.00
N THR A 980 -32.83 11.31 0.60
CA THR A 980 -34.27 11.06 0.59
C THR A 980 -34.75 10.18 -0.57
N THR A 981 -33.91 9.89 -1.58
CA THR A 981 -34.32 9.09 -2.75
C THR A 981 -34.67 7.67 -2.30
N HIS A 982 -35.82 7.17 -2.77
CA HIS A 982 -36.27 5.83 -2.45
C HIS A 982 -35.30 4.76 -2.96
N HIS A 983 -35.23 3.61 -2.29
CA HIS A 983 -34.23 2.59 -2.60
C HIS A 983 -34.52 1.86 -3.92
N CYS A 984 -35.79 1.74 -4.33
CA CYS A 984 -36.12 1.17 -5.65
C CYS A 984 -35.54 2.03 -6.79
N ASP A 985 -35.64 3.36 -6.69
CA ASP A 985 -35.07 4.27 -7.69
C ASP A 985 -33.54 4.15 -7.74
N LEU A 986 -32.90 3.97 -6.58
CA LEU A 986 -31.46 3.72 -6.51
C LEU A 986 -31.06 2.48 -7.31
N TYR A 987 -31.79 1.38 -7.15
CA TYR A 987 -31.53 0.13 -7.86
C TYR A 987 -31.73 0.30 -9.36
N ALA A 988 -32.81 0.97 -9.78
CA ALA A 988 -33.09 1.27 -11.18
C ALA A 988 -31.98 2.11 -11.84
N LEU A 989 -31.48 3.14 -11.15
CA LEU A 989 -30.42 4.02 -11.67
C LEU A 989 -29.08 3.31 -11.95
N VAL A 990 -28.77 2.21 -11.25
CA VAL A 990 -27.53 1.45 -11.46
C VAL A 990 -27.74 0.11 -12.18
N GLY A 991 -29.00 -0.30 -12.36
CA GLY A 991 -29.38 -1.61 -12.88
C GLY A 991 -28.88 -2.77 -12.01
N TRP A 992 -28.88 -2.60 -10.68
CA TRP A 992 -28.45 -3.66 -9.75
C TRP A 992 -29.61 -4.12 -8.89
N PRO A 993 -29.73 -5.43 -8.61
CA PRO A 993 -30.76 -5.93 -7.74
C PRO A 993 -30.54 -5.49 -6.29
N SER A 994 -31.61 -5.58 -5.50
CA SER A 994 -31.52 -5.53 -4.04
C SER A 994 -30.55 -6.61 -3.49
N LEU A 995 -29.96 -6.37 -2.31
CA LEU A 995 -29.09 -7.39 -1.71
C LEU A 995 -29.85 -8.68 -1.37
N HIS A 996 -31.15 -8.59 -1.07
CA HIS A 996 -31.99 -9.75 -0.85
C HIS A 996 -32.03 -10.65 -2.08
N ILE A 997 -32.39 -10.08 -3.24
CA ILE A 997 -32.45 -10.81 -4.51
C ILE A 997 -31.08 -11.37 -4.89
N ARG A 998 -30.02 -10.58 -4.69
CA ARG A 998 -28.65 -11.03 -4.98
C ARG A 998 -28.26 -12.27 -4.17
N ARG A 999 -28.53 -12.27 -2.86
CA ARG A 999 -28.32 -13.44 -1.98
C ARG A 999 -29.16 -14.64 -2.40
N GLN A 1000 -30.44 -14.41 -2.71
CA GLN A 1000 -31.35 -15.45 -3.17
C GLN A 1000 -30.89 -16.06 -4.50
N THR A 1001 -30.37 -15.24 -5.41
CA THR A 1001 -29.80 -15.68 -6.68
C THR A 1001 -28.59 -16.61 -6.45
N HIS A 1002 -27.64 -16.21 -5.59
CA HIS A 1002 -26.49 -17.05 -5.28
C HIS A 1002 -26.88 -18.34 -4.56
N TRP A 1003 -27.85 -18.26 -3.64
CA TRP A 1003 -28.41 -19.41 -2.94
C TRP A 1003 -29.01 -20.46 -3.90
N LEU A 1004 -29.89 -20.03 -4.81
CA LEU A 1004 -30.51 -20.91 -5.81
C LEU A 1004 -29.48 -21.49 -6.79
N GLN A 1005 -28.42 -20.73 -7.12
CA GLN A 1005 -27.30 -21.26 -7.90
C GLN A 1005 -26.51 -22.34 -7.16
N VAL A 1006 -26.35 -22.24 -5.84
CA VAL A 1006 -25.70 -23.31 -5.05
C VAL A 1006 -26.56 -24.57 -5.08
N ILE A 1007 -27.88 -24.44 -4.88
CA ILE A 1007 -28.82 -25.57 -4.91
C ILE A 1007 -28.79 -26.27 -6.28
N TYR A 1008 -28.91 -25.50 -7.36
CA TYR A 1008 -28.89 -26.06 -8.72
C TYR A 1008 -27.54 -26.74 -9.05
N LYS A 1009 -26.41 -26.18 -8.57
CA LYS A 1009 -25.11 -26.84 -8.72
C LYS A 1009 -25.03 -28.15 -7.97
N SER A 1010 -25.60 -28.24 -6.77
CA SER A 1010 -25.68 -29.48 -5.99
C SER A 1010 -26.47 -30.56 -6.74
N MET A 1011 -27.59 -30.18 -7.36
CA MET A 1011 -28.40 -31.10 -8.17
C MET A 1011 -27.68 -31.58 -9.44
N LEU A 1012 -26.87 -30.73 -10.07
CA LEU A 1012 -26.05 -31.10 -11.23
C LEU A 1012 -24.78 -31.90 -10.88
N GLY A 1013 -24.52 -32.19 -9.59
CA GLY A 1013 -23.26 -32.81 -9.16
C GLY A 1013 -22.03 -31.91 -9.36
N LYS A 1014 -22.22 -30.59 -9.53
CA LYS A 1014 -21.15 -29.59 -9.67
C LYS A 1014 -20.76 -28.92 -8.35
N ALA A 1015 -21.41 -29.33 -7.25
CA ALA A 1015 -21.02 -28.99 -5.89
C ALA A 1015 -20.35 -30.21 -5.21
N PRO A 1016 -19.66 -30.02 -4.08
CA PRO A 1016 -19.02 -31.12 -3.37
C PRO A 1016 -20.01 -32.23 -2.99
N PRO A 1017 -19.59 -33.51 -2.98
CA PRO A 1017 -20.49 -34.64 -2.71
C PRO A 1017 -21.28 -34.50 -1.40
N TYR A 1018 -20.68 -33.92 -0.36
CA TYR A 1018 -21.32 -33.71 0.94
C TYR A 1018 -22.45 -32.67 0.95
N LEU A 1019 -22.53 -31.79 -0.06
CA LEU A 1019 -23.69 -30.89 -0.24
C LEU A 1019 -24.71 -31.50 -1.19
N SER A 1020 -24.25 -32.15 -2.25
CA SER A 1020 -25.11 -32.84 -3.21
C SER A 1020 -25.94 -33.93 -2.52
N SER A 1021 -25.38 -34.63 -1.52
CA SER A 1021 -26.09 -35.64 -0.73
C SER A 1021 -27.18 -35.07 0.19
N LEU A 1022 -27.18 -33.76 0.48
CA LEU A 1022 -28.22 -33.11 1.29
C LEU A 1022 -29.46 -32.72 0.48
N VAL A 1023 -29.40 -32.88 -0.85
CA VAL A 1023 -30.46 -32.49 -1.77
C VAL A 1023 -30.97 -33.74 -2.50
N THR A 1024 -32.14 -34.23 -2.08
CA THR A 1024 -32.73 -35.45 -2.63
C THR A 1024 -33.84 -35.11 -3.63
N MET A 1025 -33.71 -35.61 -4.85
CA MET A 1025 -34.73 -35.49 -5.90
C MET A 1025 -35.96 -36.32 -5.53
N ALA A 1026 -37.15 -35.73 -5.66
CA ALA A 1026 -38.40 -36.44 -5.41
C ALA A 1026 -38.74 -37.36 -6.60
N THR A 1027 -39.10 -38.60 -6.30
CA THR A 1027 -39.71 -39.54 -7.25
C THR A 1027 -41.21 -39.60 -6.99
N PRO A 1028 -42.04 -38.97 -7.82
CA PRO A 1028 -43.47 -38.90 -7.56
C PRO A 1028 -44.12 -40.27 -7.81
N ILE A 1029 -44.85 -40.76 -6.81
CA ILE A 1029 -45.55 -42.05 -6.83
C ILE A 1029 -46.81 -42.00 -7.74
N ARG A 1030 -47.34 -40.80 -8.01
CA ARG A 1030 -48.54 -40.58 -8.83
C ARG A 1030 -48.24 -39.60 -9.97
N SER A 1031 -48.67 -39.94 -11.19
CA SER A 1031 -48.54 -39.09 -12.38
C SER A 1031 -49.56 -37.94 -12.33
N THR A 1032 -49.09 -36.74 -12.00
CA THR A 1032 -49.86 -35.48 -12.03
C THR A 1032 -49.14 -34.47 -12.92
N ARG A 1033 -49.78 -33.39 -13.38
CA ARG A 1033 -49.08 -32.38 -14.20
C ARG A 1033 -47.87 -31.77 -13.48
N SER A 1034 -47.91 -31.65 -12.15
CA SER A 1034 -46.79 -31.19 -11.31
C SER A 1034 -45.72 -32.27 -11.05
N SER A 1035 -46.01 -33.55 -11.29
CA SER A 1035 -45.05 -34.64 -11.10
C SER A 1035 -43.99 -34.73 -12.20
N ARG A 1036 -44.14 -33.97 -13.28
CA ARG A 1036 -43.14 -33.89 -14.37
C ARG A 1036 -42.01 -32.92 -14.07
N CYS A 1037 -42.21 -32.04 -13.10
CA CYS A 1037 -41.23 -31.03 -12.71
C CYS A 1037 -40.18 -31.62 -11.75
N ILE A 1038 -38.92 -31.19 -11.93
CA ILE A 1038 -37.82 -31.47 -11.01
C ILE A 1038 -38.13 -30.86 -9.64
N SER A 1039 -38.45 -31.70 -8.65
CA SER A 1039 -38.75 -31.29 -7.27
C SER A 1039 -37.84 -32.00 -6.28
N LEU A 1040 -37.69 -31.41 -5.09
CA LEU A 1040 -36.86 -31.91 -4.00
C LEU A 1040 -37.71 -32.40 -2.83
N ILE A 1041 -37.25 -33.43 -2.15
CA ILE A 1041 -37.88 -33.92 -0.91
C ILE A 1041 -37.57 -32.93 0.21
N ILE A 1042 -38.61 -32.42 0.89
CA ILE A 1042 -38.46 -31.53 2.03
C ILE A 1042 -38.32 -32.38 3.30
N PRO A 1043 -37.16 -32.37 4.00
CA PRO A 1043 -36.98 -33.10 5.24
C PRO A 1043 -37.83 -32.49 6.37
N LYS A 1044 -38.05 -33.25 7.46
CA LYS A 1044 -38.74 -32.73 8.65
C LYS A 1044 -37.82 -31.78 9.44
N ALA A 1045 -38.37 -30.66 9.90
CA ALA A 1045 -37.74 -29.74 10.85
C ALA A 1045 -38.69 -29.52 12.04
N ASN A 1046 -38.19 -29.66 13.27
CA ASN A 1046 -38.98 -29.60 14.50
C ASN A 1046 -39.15 -28.16 15.02
N THR A 1047 -38.21 -27.27 14.69
CA THR A 1047 -38.16 -25.89 15.17
C THR A 1047 -38.03 -24.91 14.02
N SER A 1048 -38.34 -23.64 14.26
CA SER A 1048 -38.10 -22.55 13.30
C SER A 1048 -36.62 -22.39 12.96
N PHE A 1049 -35.72 -22.74 13.88
CA PHE A 1049 -34.29 -22.72 13.65
C PHE A 1049 -33.83 -23.88 12.75
N GLY A 1050 -34.37 -25.08 12.95
CA GLY A 1050 -34.09 -26.23 12.09
C GLY A 1050 -34.46 -26.00 10.62
N ARG A 1051 -35.49 -25.19 10.37
CA ARG A 1051 -35.86 -24.76 9.00
C ARG A 1051 -34.78 -23.93 8.30
N LEU A 1052 -33.79 -23.40 9.03
CA LEU A 1052 -32.65 -22.70 8.43
C LEU A 1052 -31.59 -23.67 7.90
N SER A 1053 -31.61 -24.96 8.29
CA SER A 1053 -30.67 -25.96 7.76
C SER A 1053 -30.69 -25.98 6.23
N PHE A 1054 -29.52 -26.20 5.61
CA PHE A 1054 -29.40 -26.21 4.14
C PHE A 1054 -30.34 -27.24 3.54
N GLN A 1055 -30.38 -28.47 4.07
CA GLN A 1055 -31.24 -29.54 3.56
C GLN A 1055 -32.73 -29.18 3.55
N TYR A 1056 -33.23 -28.43 4.53
CA TYR A 1056 -34.63 -28.01 4.58
C TYR A 1056 -34.89 -26.79 3.70
N SER A 1057 -34.11 -25.74 3.90
CA SER A 1057 -34.30 -24.44 3.25
C SER A 1057 -34.07 -24.53 1.73
N ALA A 1058 -33.08 -25.32 1.30
CA ALA A 1058 -32.82 -25.56 -0.11
C ALA A 1058 -33.98 -26.24 -0.83
N ALA A 1059 -34.53 -27.30 -0.23
CA ALA A 1059 -35.66 -28.03 -0.82
C ALA A 1059 -36.91 -27.14 -0.91
N CYS A 1060 -37.21 -26.36 0.13
CA CYS A 1060 -38.32 -25.41 0.14
C CYS A 1060 -38.16 -24.33 -0.93
N ASP A 1061 -37.02 -23.63 -0.95
CA ASP A 1061 -36.78 -22.51 -1.87
C ASP A 1061 -36.75 -22.97 -3.33
N TRP A 1062 -36.20 -24.16 -3.62
CA TRP A 1062 -36.23 -24.74 -4.95
C TRP A 1062 -37.64 -25.13 -5.40
N ASN A 1063 -38.39 -25.83 -4.54
CA ASN A 1063 -39.76 -26.24 -4.86
C ASN A 1063 -40.68 -25.04 -5.09
N GLU A 1064 -40.44 -23.93 -4.39
CA GLU A 1064 -41.14 -22.67 -4.64
C GLU A 1064 -40.76 -22.08 -6.00
N LEU A 1065 -39.47 -21.97 -6.31
CA LEU A 1065 -38.99 -21.51 -7.63
C LEU A 1065 -39.54 -22.36 -8.77
N GLN A 1066 -39.67 -23.67 -8.54
CA GLN A 1066 -40.12 -24.61 -9.55
C GLN A 1066 -41.59 -24.41 -9.96
N LYS A 1067 -42.42 -23.81 -9.10
CA LYS A 1067 -43.80 -23.46 -9.45
C LYS A 1067 -43.86 -22.48 -10.62
N SER A 1068 -42.86 -21.60 -10.75
CA SER A 1068 -42.76 -20.64 -11.86
C SER A 1068 -41.93 -21.17 -13.02
N LEU A 1069 -40.78 -21.79 -12.76
CA LEU A 1069 -39.87 -22.27 -13.82
C LEU A 1069 -40.38 -23.51 -14.57
N LYS A 1070 -41.07 -24.42 -13.88
CA LYS A 1070 -41.62 -25.68 -14.43
C LYS A 1070 -40.60 -26.50 -15.23
N LEU A 1071 -39.35 -26.62 -14.75
CA LEU A 1071 -38.30 -27.37 -15.42
C LEU A 1071 -38.57 -28.88 -15.36
N GLU A 1072 -38.77 -29.51 -16.52
CA GLU A 1072 -38.90 -30.98 -16.63
C GLU A 1072 -37.53 -31.67 -16.81
N THR A 1073 -36.55 -30.99 -17.40
CA THR A 1073 -35.20 -31.49 -17.62
C THR A 1073 -34.13 -30.51 -17.14
N PHE A 1074 -32.94 -31.00 -16.85
CA PHE A 1074 -31.81 -30.16 -16.49
C PHE A 1074 -31.33 -29.36 -17.70
N ILE A 1075 -31.24 -28.04 -17.52
CA ILE A 1075 -30.66 -27.12 -18.49
C ILE A 1075 -29.22 -26.76 -18.11
N SER A 1076 -28.48 -26.16 -19.05
CA SER A 1076 -27.12 -25.68 -18.76
C SER A 1076 -27.15 -24.66 -17.61
N LEU A 1077 -26.08 -24.62 -16.80
CA LEU A 1077 -25.96 -23.66 -15.69
C LEU A 1077 -26.06 -22.20 -16.19
N THR A 1078 -25.61 -21.94 -17.41
CA THR A 1078 -25.70 -20.61 -18.04
C THR A 1078 -27.15 -20.24 -18.33
N ASN A 1079 -27.93 -21.16 -18.91
CA ASN A 1079 -29.34 -20.94 -19.21
C ASN A 1079 -30.16 -20.80 -17.92
N PHE A 1080 -29.86 -21.59 -16.89
CA PHE A 1080 -30.50 -21.47 -15.58
C PHE A 1080 -30.27 -20.08 -14.97
N LYS A 1081 -29.04 -19.55 -15.04
CA LYS A 1081 -28.74 -18.20 -14.55
C LYS A 1081 -29.53 -17.11 -15.29
N HIS A 1082 -29.72 -17.28 -16.60
CA HIS A 1082 -30.51 -16.36 -17.42
C HIS A 1082 -31.98 -16.36 -16.98
N GLN A 1083 -32.62 -17.52 -16.94
CA GLN A 1083 -34.02 -17.66 -16.50
C GLN A 1083 -34.22 -17.15 -15.06
N LEU A 1084 -33.26 -17.43 -14.18
CA LEU A 1084 -33.30 -16.95 -12.79
C LEU A 1084 -33.25 -15.41 -12.73
N SER A 1085 -32.47 -14.77 -13.60
CA SER A 1085 -32.41 -13.31 -13.67
C SER A 1085 -33.71 -12.69 -14.17
N GLU A 1086 -34.41 -13.34 -15.10
CA GLU A 1086 -35.73 -12.89 -15.58
C GLU A 1086 -36.81 -13.04 -14.51
N GLN A 1087 -36.83 -14.18 -13.81
CA GLN A 1087 -37.82 -14.46 -12.74
C GLN A 1087 -37.65 -13.56 -11.52
N LEU A 1088 -36.41 -13.23 -11.16
CA LEU A 1088 -36.09 -12.39 -10.00
C LEU A 1088 -35.95 -10.90 -10.35
N THR A 1089 -36.41 -10.46 -11.54
CA THR A 1089 -36.39 -9.02 -11.88
C THR A 1089 -37.24 -8.21 -10.90
N ASP A 1090 -36.67 -7.09 -10.42
CA ASP A 1090 -37.27 -6.17 -9.44
C ASP A 1090 -38.64 -5.65 -9.93
N ARG A 1091 -39.74 -6.32 -9.60
CA ARG A 1091 -40.99 -5.62 -9.29
C ARG A 1091 -40.89 -5.22 -7.83
N CYS A 1092 -40.20 -4.12 -7.56
CA CYS A 1092 -40.12 -3.53 -6.22
C CYS A 1092 -41.54 -3.15 -5.79
N SER A 1093 -42.28 -4.09 -5.19
CA SER A 1093 -43.68 -3.91 -4.74
C SER A 1093 -43.72 -3.17 -3.40
N CYS A 1094 -42.99 -2.07 -3.33
CA CYS A 1094 -43.01 -1.13 -2.22
C CYS A 1094 -44.04 -0.05 -2.55
N THR A 1095 -45.31 -0.43 -2.58
CA THR A 1095 -46.43 0.52 -2.48
C THR A 1095 -46.69 0.83 -1.02
#